data_AF-A0A7Y7INH0-F1
#
_entry.id   AF-A0A7Y7INH0-F1
#
_cell.length_a   1.000
_cell.length_b   1.000
_cell.length_c   1.000
_cell.angle_alpha   90.00
_cell.angle_beta   90.00
_cell.angle_gamma   90.00
#
_symmetry.space_group_name_H-M   'P 1'
#
loop_
_entity.id
_entity.type
_entity.pdbx_description
1 polymer ?
#
loop_
_entity_poly.entity_id
_entity_poly.type
_entity_poly.pdbx_seq_one_letter_code
_entity_poly.pdbx_strand_id
1 'polypeptide(L)'
;MHATTRAFLGRGGATCAAVAVVIGSTFAAGAAYAEPQSGPTAATQSSTDSPTTAASPTSAATASASPTTGTPAAAATESPAAQQEGLAEAIKRDLGKTVAEFDANGELAGKAAGVEAELRKSDPASVVSVVGNALKVVTSSPAAARQAAGTTKVTIVPEKAPDAAAAKAAAPGIDGLFAEYVKAFGVRKLQSIMVNAAGDYVIRTGDPATADAAPATVPPTAAPMAAATAPTDSVAAFAAHYGNVVVKAAAGPATAYAGDVVNGQGYATQVSGNEYDTCSVGWNGFDRNGNPAIISAGHCTEDGALKHPQLTDPRLDPAGRSGSPTIGLIGALGTFGFSQFGGPGNSAVTGFDPTTGQNNLGNIGTDVSVIDSLAPGLNQLPLVTHWSDPANLTAPATKVTGVSSAIIGSDICKSGRTTGWTCGTVAEVGVFLVGGVQDPQSIADVRAVRGFGSTTMASGPGDSGGPVISGTTAVGMTSAGGTDPSGTAWAYSADLVTALNATDGYTVKIHLNTPTLDTPANHGTIRPGGTITGTVAGAPAGTVAVITLAGKKTTATVDASGNFTFAAPRSYGSFTFSAQAKNGFSLSAASSFTLAVVKGTLPAPAITAPAPNGSAAAPVRAVTGTGTPHATITLSTSAVPAAGTAMALGAITGTAVADANGKWSVAVSPALAAGRYSVTAKQSLADWNDSQAATARFTVVPAAPAVTAPANGQRFAAAAAPSSLSGSSAAGASVSVTVDGQMYKAQVSGWTWKLTLGASFAPGTHSISATQTIDGLTSAAAASSFTVLAAPTAAGQPTAPAAPAAQGSVDGGSLAMTGASGTGPLTAAGGVLLLAGAALLLFRRRNASH
;
A
#
# COMPACT_ATOMS: atom_id res chain seq x y z
N MET A 1 -34.20 39.02 -9.02
CA MET A 1 -33.96 40.47 -9.11
C MET A 1 -32.48 40.71 -9.38
N HIS A 2 -32.09 41.90 -9.83
CA HIS A 2 -30.72 42.26 -10.27
C HIS A 2 -29.63 41.70 -9.34
N ALA A 3 -28.63 40.94 -9.79
CA ALA A 3 -27.65 41.20 -10.85
C ALA A 3 -26.65 42.34 -10.51
N THR A 4 -25.37 41.96 -10.58
CA THR A 4 -24.11 42.72 -10.81
C THR A 4 -23.15 42.89 -9.63
N THR A 5 -21.83 43.05 -9.80
CA THR A 5 -20.82 42.60 -10.81
C THR A 5 -19.43 43.03 -10.33
N ARG A 6 -18.40 42.15 -10.36
CA ARG A 6 -16.93 42.42 -10.26
C ARG A 6 -16.44 43.23 -9.02
N ALA A 7 -15.52 42.72 -8.18
CA ALA A 7 -14.10 42.41 -8.43
C ALA A 7 -13.18 43.65 -8.54
N PHE A 8 -11.88 43.45 -8.30
CA PHE A 8 -10.79 44.43 -8.05
C PHE A 8 -10.78 45.05 -6.63
N LEU A 9 -9.65 45.54 -6.10
CA LEU A 9 -8.24 45.08 -6.08
C LEU A 9 -7.51 46.02 -5.09
N GLY A 10 -6.79 45.51 -4.09
CA GLY A 10 -6.19 46.38 -3.08
C GLY A 10 -5.12 45.68 -2.26
N ARG A 11 -3.87 45.70 -2.74
CA ARG A 11 -2.72 45.11 -2.05
C ARG A 11 -1.66 46.18 -1.80
N GLY A 12 -1.19 46.26 -0.56
CA GLY A 12 -0.15 47.18 -0.11
C GLY A 12 -0.70 48.35 0.74
N GLY A 13 0.00 48.80 1.78
CA GLY A 13 1.24 48.28 2.36
C GLY A 13 2.08 49.38 3.01
N ALA A 14 3.08 48.97 3.83
CA ALA A 14 4.03 49.86 4.51
C ALA A 14 3.39 50.77 5.60
N THR A 15 4.07 51.25 6.65
CA THR A 15 5.44 50.96 7.16
C THR A 15 5.55 51.29 8.66
N CYS A 16 6.58 50.73 9.31
CA CYS A 16 7.33 51.27 10.46
C CYS A 16 6.64 52.12 11.55
N ALA A 17 6.63 51.60 12.77
CA ALA A 17 7.02 52.37 13.96
C ALA A 17 7.72 51.43 14.97
N ALA A 18 8.78 51.91 15.62
CA ALA A 18 9.46 51.18 16.69
C ALA A 18 9.83 52.15 17.83
N VAL A 19 9.32 51.88 19.03
CA VAL A 19 9.72 52.52 20.29
C VAL A 19 9.72 51.44 21.36
N ALA A 20 10.76 51.41 22.18
CA ALA A 20 10.85 50.53 23.34
C ALA A 20 10.69 51.34 24.64
N VAL A 21 10.03 50.77 25.64
CA VAL A 21 10.04 51.24 27.03
C VAL A 21 10.26 50.05 27.93
N VAL A 22 11.17 50.19 28.89
CA VAL A 22 11.47 49.19 29.92
C VAL A 22 11.00 49.72 31.27
N ILE A 23 10.17 48.94 31.97
CA ILE A 23 10.07 48.96 33.42
C ILE A 23 10.05 47.49 33.87
N GLY A 24 10.83 47.16 34.88
CA GLY A 24 10.82 45.84 35.53
C GLY A 24 10.74 45.98 37.04
N SER A 25 10.57 44.86 37.73
CA SER A 25 10.68 44.80 39.18
C SER A 25 11.19 43.43 39.63
N THR A 26 12.12 43.44 40.58
CA THR A 26 12.72 42.26 41.22
C THR A 26 12.41 42.30 42.71
N PHE A 27 12.20 41.14 43.32
CA PHE A 27 12.34 41.00 44.78
C PHE A 27 13.07 39.69 45.14
N ALA A 28 13.99 39.82 46.09
CA ALA A 28 14.58 38.76 46.89
C ALA A 28 14.22 39.07 48.38
N ALA A 29 14.58 38.32 49.42
CA ALA A 29 15.42 37.14 49.59
C ALA A 29 14.96 36.36 50.86
N GLY A 30 15.55 35.19 51.14
CA GLY A 30 15.38 34.44 52.39
C GLY A 30 16.30 33.20 52.40
N ALA A 31 16.84 32.78 53.55
CA ALA A 31 18.03 31.91 53.55
C ALA A 31 18.20 30.94 54.75
N ALA A 32 19.04 29.91 54.49
CA ALA A 32 20.04 29.30 55.37
C ALA A 32 19.77 27.95 56.11
N TYR A 33 20.90 27.27 56.39
CA TYR A 33 21.20 26.16 57.32
C TYR A 33 20.92 24.66 56.99
N ALA A 34 22.01 24.03 56.48
CA ALA A 34 22.74 22.88 57.07
C ALA A 34 22.27 21.39 57.01
N GLU A 35 23.31 20.53 57.05
CA GLU A 35 23.42 19.05 57.09
C GLU A 35 23.08 18.44 58.51
N PRO A 36 23.22 17.10 58.85
CA PRO A 36 23.95 16.02 58.16
C PRO A 36 23.49 14.53 58.24
N GLN A 37 24.15 13.71 57.38
CA GLN A 37 24.71 12.35 57.59
C GLN A 37 23.89 11.02 57.78
N SER A 38 24.38 10.00 57.05
CA SER A 38 24.79 8.63 57.50
C SER A 38 23.89 7.37 57.34
N GLY A 39 24.31 6.49 56.41
CA GLY A 39 24.53 5.03 56.59
C GLY A 39 23.35 4.04 56.69
N PRO A 40 23.59 2.71 56.69
CA PRO A 40 24.89 2.01 56.53
C PRO A 40 24.95 0.89 55.45
N THR A 41 26.18 0.43 55.19
CA THR A 41 26.63 -0.86 54.60
C THR A 41 26.30 -2.07 55.51
N ALA A 42 26.54 -3.36 55.18
CA ALA A 42 26.67 -4.20 53.96
C ALA A 42 27.02 -5.65 54.42
N ALA A 43 26.88 -6.69 53.58
CA ALA A 43 27.57 -7.98 53.80
C ALA A 43 27.61 -8.88 52.54
N THR A 44 28.82 -9.35 52.17
CA THR A 44 29.12 -10.43 51.21
C THR A 44 29.05 -11.82 51.88
N GLN A 45 28.91 -12.95 51.18
CA GLN A 45 30.07 -13.73 50.67
C GLN A 45 29.67 -14.92 49.77
N SER A 46 30.50 -15.15 48.73
CA SER A 46 31.30 -16.37 48.41
C SER A 46 30.83 -17.79 48.80
N SER A 47 31.19 -18.87 48.07
CA SER A 47 31.92 -19.04 46.79
C SER A 47 31.96 -20.52 46.36
N THR A 48 32.46 -20.81 45.13
CA THR A 48 33.15 -22.07 44.70
C THR A 48 32.34 -23.38 44.72
N ASP A 49 32.58 -24.41 43.87
CA ASP A 49 33.51 -24.55 42.73
C ASP A 49 32.94 -25.51 41.65
N SER A 50 33.71 -25.76 40.58
CA SER A 50 33.43 -26.76 39.51
C SER A 50 34.56 -27.83 39.46
N PRO A 51 34.65 -28.73 38.43
CA PRO A 51 33.66 -29.49 37.67
C PRO A 51 33.91 -31.03 37.75
N THR A 52 33.05 -31.88 37.15
CA THR A 52 33.50 -33.03 36.33
C THR A 52 32.40 -33.67 35.47
N THR A 53 32.80 -34.51 34.51
CA THR A 53 32.00 -35.17 33.47
C THR A 53 31.76 -36.66 33.74
N ALA A 54 30.64 -37.25 33.26
CA ALA A 54 30.62 -38.30 32.21
C ALA A 54 29.32 -39.14 32.15
N ALA A 55 29.12 -39.78 30.98
CA ALA A 55 28.37 -41.01 30.70
C ALA A 55 26.82 -41.05 30.85
N SER A 56 26.16 -41.48 29.77
CA SER A 56 24.82 -42.10 29.78
C SER A 56 24.94 -43.62 29.98
N PRO A 57 23.84 -44.33 30.27
CA PRO A 57 23.27 -45.11 29.14
C PRO A 57 21.73 -45.19 29.06
N THR A 58 21.32 -45.58 27.86
CA THR A 58 20.01 -46.02 27.35
C THR A 58 19.14 -46.87 28.29
N SER A 59 17.80 -46.66 28.29
CA SER A 59 16.81 -47.63 27.74
C SER A 59 15.34 -47.41 28.17
N ALA A 60 14.43 -47.92 27.33
CA ALA A 60 13.05 -48.35 27.59
C ALA A 60 11.97 -47.30 27.95
N ALA A 61 10.80 -47.46 27.31
CA ALA A 61 9.67 -46.55 27.40
C ALA A 61 8.57 -47.03 28.38
N THR A 62 7.78 -46.08 28.89
CA THR A 62 6.32 -46.23 29.03
C THR A 62 5.66 -44.84 29.12
N ALA A 63 4.38 -44.75 28.78
CA ALA A 63 3.68 -43.47 28.61
C ALA A 63 2.77 -43.11 29.80
N SER A 64 2.76 -41.82 30.18
CA SER A 64 1.58 -41.12 30.71
C SER A 64 1.73 -39.62 30.47
N ALA A 65 0.63 -38.87 30.48
CA ALA A 65 0.55 -37.53 29.90
C ALA A 65 0.53 -36.38 30.92
N SER A 66 1.17 -35.26 30.56
CA SER A 66 0.88 -33.90 31.05
C SER A 66 1.43 -32.86 30.06
N PRO A 67 0.87 -31.64 30.02
CA PRO A 67 0.93 -30.81 28.80
C PRO A 67 2.23 -30.01 28.66
N THR A 68 2.74 -29.94 27.42
CA THR A 68 3.79 -28.99 27.03
C THR A 68 3.21 -27.85 26.19
N THR A 69 3.70 -26.64 26.42
CA THR A 69 3.28 -25.42 25.73
C THR A 69 3.69 -25.46 24.25
N GLY A 70 2.72 -25.39 23.35
CA GLY A 70 2.97 -25.30 21.91
C GLY A 70 3.65 -24.00 21.52
N THR A 71 4.83 -24.07 20.91
CA THR A 71 5.41 -22.97 20.14
C THR A 71 4.49 -22.63 18.96
N PRO A 72 4.29 -21.35 18.59
CA PRO A 72 3.47 -21.01 17.43
C PRO A 72 4.01 -21.68 16.16
N ALA A 73 3.16 -22.44 15.48
CA ALA A 73 3.50 -23.00 14.19
C ALA A 73 3.72 -21.87 13.18
N ALA A 74 4.85 -21.90 12.46
CA ALA A 74 5.04 -21.02 11.32
C ALA A 74 3.96 -21.34 10.28
N ALA A 75 3.23 -20.32 9.81
CA ALA A 75 2.16 -20.52 8.84
C ALA A 75 2.71 -21.14 7.56
N ALA A 76 2.27 -22.36 7.22
CA ALA A 76 2.60 -22.99 5.97
C ALA A 76 1.97 -22.20 4.82
N THR A 77 2.79 -21.76 3.86
CA THR A 77 2.30 -21.07 2.67
C THR A 77 1.65 -22.10 1.75
N GLU A 78 0.32 -22.22 1.81
CA GLU A 78 -0.42 -23.10 0.91
C GLU A 78 -0.22 -22.67 -0.56
N SER A 79 0.02 -23.64 -1.44
CA SER A 79 0.12 -23.38 -2.87
C SER A 79 -1.29 -23.23 -3.47
N PRO A 80 -1.54 -22.22 -4.34
CA PRO A 80 -2.87 -21.98 -4.93
C PRO A 80 -3.49 -23.18 -5.67
N ALA A 81 -2.67 -24.15 -6.11
CA ALA A 81 -3.12 -25.31 -6.86
C ALA A 81 -3.96 -26.32 -6.04
N ALA A 82 -3.95 -26.26 -4.70
CA ALA A 82 -4.57 -27.29 -3.84
C ALA A 82 -6.06 -27.05 -3.51
N GLN A 83 -6.64 -25.91 -3.90
CA GLN A 83 -7.97 -25.47 -3.43
C GLN A 83 -9.11 -25.63 -4.47
N GLN A 84 -8.92 -26.43 -5.54
CA GLN A 84 -9.75 -26.30 -6.76
C GLN A 84 -10.33 -27.60 -7.37
N GLU A 85 -10.24 -28.78 -6.74
CA GLU A 85 -10.62 -30.05 -7.41
C GLU A 85 -12.06 -30.06 -7.95
N GLY A 86 -13.08 -29.81 -7.12
CA GLY A 86 -14.49 -29.77 -7.59
C GLY A 86 -14.80 -28.66 -8.59
N LEU A 87 -14.11 -27.51 -8.51
CA LEU A 87 -14.27 -26.40 -9.46
C LEU A 87 -13.66 -26.74 -10.83
N ALA A 88 -12.46 -27.31 -10.83
CA ALA A 88 -11.78 -27.77 -12.02
C ALA A 88 -12.55 -28.91 -12.68
N GLU A 89 -13.09 -29.85 -11.91
CA GLU A 89 -13.96 -30.93 -12.41
C GLU A 89 -15.22 -30.37 -13.07
N ALA A 90 -15.97 -29.48 -12.42
CA ALA A 90 -17.22 -28.96 -12.99
C ALA A 90 -17.00 -28.07 -14.23
N ILE A 91 -15.99 -27.18 -14.21
CA ILE A 91 -15.61 -26.38 -15.39
C ILE A 91 -15.11 -27.30 -16.52
N LYS A 92 -14.40 -28.39 -16.21
CA LYS A 92 -13.95 -29.34 -17.22
C LYS A 92 -15.08 -30.21 -17.77
N ARG A 93 -16.05 -30.57 -16.95
CA ARG A 93 -17.27 -31.34 -17.28
C ARG A 93 -18.19 -30.54 -18.20
N ASP A 94 -18.54 -29.31 -17.81
CA ASP A 94 -19.60 -28.53 -18.45
C ASP A 94 -19.06 -27.62 -19.58
N LEU A 95 -17.85 -27.09 -19.44
CA LEU A 95 -17.25 -26.13 -20.39
C LEU A 95 -16.01 -26.65 -21.13
N GLY A 96 -15.47 -27.81 -20.73
CA GLY A 96 -14.24 -28.37 -21.30
C GLY A 96 -12.94 -27.62 -20.94
N LYS A 97 -13.01 -26.59 -20.08
CA LYS A 97 -11.94 -25.62 -19.78
C LYS A 97 -11.18 -25.93 -18.49
N THR A 98 -10.14 -25.14 -18.22
CA THR A 98 -9.49 -25.01 -16.91
C THR A 98 -10.02 -23.80 -16.14
N VAL A 99 -9.78 -23.74 -14.82
CA VAL A 99 -10.18 -22.61 -13.96
C VAL A 99 -9.54 -21.30 -14.43
N ALA A 100 -8.26 -21.32 -14.83
CA ALA A 100 -7.56 -20.13 -15.32
C ALA A 100 -8.15 -19.60 -16.65
N GLU A 101 -8.68 -20.47 -17.51
CA GLU A 101 -9.38 -20.05 -18.74
C GLU A 101 -10.76 -19.47 -18.44
N PHE A 102 -11.46 -19.99 -17.43
CA PHE A 102 -12.73 -19.46 -16.94
C PHE A 102 -12.56 -18.08 -16.28
N ASP A 103 -11.57 -17.91 -15.40
CA ASP A 103 -11.25 -16.62 -14.78
C ASP A 103 -10.83 -15.57 -15.84
N ALA A 104 -10.03 -15.96 -16.83
CA ALA A 104 -9.65 -15.09 -17.94
C ALA A 104 -10.84 -14.72 -18.85
N ASN A 105 -11.81 -15.62 -19.04
CA ASN A 105 -13.08 -15.30 -19.70
C ASN A 105 -13.91 -14.32 -18.87
N GLY A 106 -13.99 -14.53 -17.55
CA GLY A 106 -14.67 -13.64 -16.61
C GLY A 106 -14.07 -12.22 -16.59
N GLU A 107 -12.75 -12.09 -16.64
CA GLU A 107 -12.06 -10.81 -16.83
C GLU A 107 -12.46 -10.11 -18.15
N LEU A 108 -12.58 -10.88 -19.24
CA LEU A 108 -12.99 -10.34 -20.54
C LEU A 108 -14.47 -9.94 -20.56
N ALA A 109 -15.34 -10.70 -19.88
CA ALA A 109 -16.74 -10.38 -19.68
C ALA A 109 -16.93 -9.11 -18.81
N GLY A 110 -16.16 -8.95 -17.74
CA GLY A 110 -16.17 -7.72 -16.93
C GLY A 110 -15.74 -6.48 -17.73
N LYS A 111 -14.73 -6.63 -18.61
CA LYS A 111 -14.34 -5.57 -19.57
C LYS A 111 -15.48 -5.31 -20.57
N ALA A 112 -16.13 -6.35 -21.10
CA ALA A 112 -17.26 -6.25 -22.01
C ALA A 112 -18.48 -5.54 -21.39
N ALA A 113 -18.78 -5.78 -20.12
CA ALA A 113 -19.84 -5.09 -19.38
C ALA A 113 -19.54 -3.58 -19.22
N GLY A 114 -18.27 -3.21 -19.00
CA GLY A 114 -17.85 -1.81 -19.04
C GLY A 114 -18.06 -1.15 -20.41
N VAL A 115 -17.74 -1.87 -21.50
CA VAL A 115 -17.99 -1.42 -22.88
C VAL A 115 -19.48 -1.23 -23.14
N GLU A 116 -20.32 -2.16 -22.67
CA GLU A 116 -21.77 -2.13 -22.85
C GLU A 116 -22.45 -1.01 -22.05
N ALA A 117 -22.03 -0.81 -20.80
CA ALA A 117 -22.52 0.28 -19.94
C ALA A 117 -22.14 1.67 -20.46
N GLU A 118 -21.02 1.81 -21.16
CA GLU A 118 -20.68 3.05 -21.87
C GLU A 118 -21.52 3.23 -23.14
N LEU A 119 -21.66 2.15 -23.94
CA LEU A 119 -22.41 2.15 -25.19
C LEU A 119 -23.89 2.51 -25.02
N ARG A 120 -24.59 1.90 -24.05
CA ARG A 120 -26.03 2.09 -23.82
C ARG A 120 -26.41 3.53 -23.47
N LYS A 121 -25.46 4.39 -23.10
CA LYS A 121 -25.67 5.85 -22.95
C LYS A 121 -25.96 6.56 -24.29
N SER A 122 -25.58 5.94 -25.40
CA SER A 122 -25.67 6.49 -26.76
C SER A 122 -26.48 5.62 -27.73
N ASP A 123 -26.48 4.30 -27.51
CA ASP A 123 -27.22 3.32 -28.31
C ASP A 123 -27.84 2.26 -27.38
N PRO A 124 -29.08 2.48 -26.88
CA PRO A 124 -29.72 1.55 -25.94
C PRO A 124 -29.96 0.15 -26.53
N ALA A 125 -30.06 0.03 -27.86
CA ALA A 125 -30.16 -1.23 -28.60
C ALA A 125 -28.77 -1.81 -28.99
N SER A 126 -27.74 -1.48 -28.21
CA SER A 126 -26.44 -2.15 -28.32
C SER A 126 -26.39 -3.42 -27.47
N VAL A 127 -25.84 -4.47 -28.07
CA VAL A 127 -25.65 -5.80 -27.46
C VAL A 127 -24.18 -6.17 -27.59
N VAL A 128 -23.47 -6.22 -26.47
CA VAL A 128 -22.08 -6.68 -26.41
C VAL A 128 -22.07 -8.18 -26.12
N SER A 129 -21.12 -8.88 -26.73
CA SER A 129 -20.91 -10.31 -26.56
C SER A 129 -19.43 -10.67 -26.59
N VAL A 130 -19.04 -11.74 -25.90
CA VAL A 130 -17.71 -12.34 -25.92
C VAL A 130 -17.68 -13.47 -26.94
N VAL A 131 -16.64 -13.51 -27.78
CA VAL A 131 -16.42 -14.54 -28.79
C VAL A 131 -14.95 -14.99 -28.72
N GLY A 132 -14.69 -16.08 -28.01
CA GLY A 132 -13.32 -16.55 -27.73
C GLY A 132 -12.55 -15.54 -26.88
N ASN A 133 -11.53 -14.91 -27.47
CA ASN A 133 -10.71 -13.87 -26.82
C ASN A 133 -10.97 -12.45 -27.34
N ALA A 134 -12.18 -12.20 -27.86
CA ALA A 134 -12.57 -10.94 -28.49
C ALA A 134 -14.01 -10.57 -28.13
N LEU A 135 -14.39 -9.32 -28.42
CA LEU A 135 -15.75 -8.81 -28.31
C LEU A 135 -16.45 -8.77 -29.68
N LYS A 136 -17.76 -8.89 -29.67
CA LYS A 136 -18.66 -8.64 -30.80
C LYS A 136 -19.81 -7.76 -30.30
N VAL A 137 -20.07 -6.65 -30.97
CA VAL A 137 -20.99 -5.60 -30.54
C VAL A 137 -22.05 -5.37 -31.61
N VAL A 138 -23.26 -5.85 -31.39
CA VAL A 138 -24.42 -5.38 -32.16
C VAL A 138 -24.66 -3.92 -31.75
N THR A 139 -24.72 -2.97 -32.69
CA THR A 139 -24.91 -1.55 -32.40
C THR A 139 -25.31 -0.74 -33.64
N SER A 140 -26.18 0.26 -33.45
CA SER A 140 -26.45 1.33 -34.42
C SER A 140 -25.30 2.35 -34.52
N SER A 141 -24.37 2.35 -33.56
CA SER A 141 -23.29 3.34 -33.38
C SER A 141 -21.87 2.74 -33.40
N PRO A 142 -21.37 2.23 -34.56
CA PRO A 142 -20.05 1.59 -34.69
C PRO A 142 -18.81 2.45 -34.37
N ALA A 143 -18.96 3.75 -34.07
CA ALA A 143 -17.88 4.63 -33.63
C ALA A 143 -17.69 4.56 -32.11
N ALA A 144 -18.77 4.73 -31.35
CA ALA A 144 -18.75 4.65 -29.88
C ALA A 144 -18.25 3.28 -29.39
N ALA A 145 -18.65 2.19 -30.06
CA ALA A 145 -18.20 0.84 -29.72
C ALA A 145 -16.68 0.65 -29.78
N ARG A 146 -16.02 1.28 -30.76
CA ARG A 146 -14.56 1.23 -30.90
C ARG A 146 -13.84 2.13 -29.89
N GLN A 147 -14.46 3.22 -29.47
CA GLN A 147 -13.92 4.07 -28.40
C GLN A 147 -14.02 3.38 -27.04
N ALA A 148 -15.17 2.81 -26.71
CA ALA A 148 -15.43 2.13 -25.44
C ALA A 148 -14.57 0.86 -25.28
N ALA A 149 -14.37 0.07 -26.34
CA ALA A 149 -13.53 -1.13 -26.32
C ALA A 149 -12.04 -0.86 -26.05
N GLY A 150 -11.54 0.36 -26.31
CA GLY A 150 -10.15 0.74 -26.08
C GLY A 150 -9.16 -0.13 -26.87
N THR A 151 -8.30 -0.86 -26.17
CA THR A 151 -7.35 -1.82 -26.76
C THR A 151 -7.93 -3.22 -26.98
N THR A 152 -9.20 -3.45 -26.63
CA THR A 152 -9.85 -4.76 -26.73
C THR A 152 -10.30 -5.05 -28.16
N LYS A 153 -9.98 -6.25 -28.65
CA LYS A 153 -10.31 -6.74 -29.99
C LYS A 153 -11.85 -6.83 -30.17
N VAL A 154 -12.41 -6.19 -31.21
CA VAL A 154 -13.88 -6.00 -31.37
C VAL A 154 -14.41 -6.14 -32.82
N THR A 155 -15.67 -6.59 -33.00
CA THR A 155 -16.42 -6.79 -34.29
C THR A 155 -17.86 -6.24 -34.18
N ILE A 156 -18.58 -5.79 -35.25
CA ILE A 156 -19.86 -5.02 -35.12
C ILE A 156 -21.04 -5.44 -36.09
N VAL A 157 -22.34 -5.40 -35.66
CA VAL A 157 -23.58 -5.95 -36.35
C VAL A 157 -24.94 -5.20 -36.00
N PRO A 158 -26.16 -5.44 -36.60
CA PRO A 158 -27.54 -4.94 -36.20
C PRO A 158 -28.66 -6.01 -35.81
N GLU A 159 -29.93 -5.65 -35.43
CA GLU A 159 -30.90 -6.47 -34.54
C GLU A 159 -32.49 -6.49 -34.80
N LYS A 160 -33.33 -7.39 -34.14
CA LYS A 160 -34.88 -7.55 -34.12
C LYS A 160 -35.53 -8.69 -33.16
N ALA A 161 -36.76 -8.63 -32.52
CA ALA A 161 -37.51 -9.64 -31.59
C ALA A 161 -39.12 -9.51 -31.51
N PRO A 162 -40.09 -10.04 -30.62
CA PRO A 162 -40.34 -11.08 -29.49
C PRO A 162 -41.59 -12.11 -29.69
N ASP A 163 -42.53 -12.72 -28.84
CA ASP A 163 -43.13 -12.75 -27.41
C ASP A 163 -44.15 -13.98 -27.00
N ALA A 164 -45.05 -13.99 -25.93
CA ALA A 164 -45.74 -15.21 -25.23
C ALA A 164 -47.31 -15.39 -24.78
N ALA A 165 -47.74 -15.99 -23.59
CA ALA A 165 -49.05 -16.75 -23.21
C ALA A 165 -49.78 -16.60 -21.76
N ALA A 166 -50.92 -17.33 -21.34
CA ALA A 166 -51.43 -17.78 -19.91
C ALA A 166 -53.00 -17.76 -19.38
N ALA A 167 -53.39 -18.07 -18.06
CA ALA A 167 -54.72 -18.49 -17.31
C ALA A 167 -55.19 -17.93 -15.82
N LYS A 168 -55.72 -18.66 -14.71
CA LYS A 168 -56.03 -18.27 -13.20
C LYS A 168 -56.58 -19.36 -12.10
N ALA A 169 -56.75 -19.09 -10.74
CA ALA A 169 -56.90 -20.02 -9.49
C ALA A 169 -57.93 -19.79 -8.23
N ALA A 170 -57.63 -20.10 -6.91
CA ALA A 170 -58.54 -20.28 -5.68
C ALA A 170 -58.01 -20.11 -4.17
N ALA A 171 -58.88 -20.30 -3.10
CA ALA A 171 -58.69 -20.57 -1.60
C ALA A 171 -58.08 -19.55 -0.54
N PRO A 172 -58.24 -19.69 0.84
CA PRO A 172 -58.06 -18.56 1.81
C PRO A 172 -56.94 -18.51 2.91
N GLY A 173 -56.03 -19.48 3.13
CA GLY A 173 -54.74 -19.23 3.84
C GLY A 173 -54.56 -19.50 5.36
N ILE A 174 -53.38 -19.14 5.89
CA ILE A 174 -52.73 -19.73 7.09
C ILE A 174 -52.81 -18.86 8.37
N ASP A 175 -52.62 -17.55 8.25
CA ASP A 175 -52.36 -16.68 9.42
C ASP A 175 -53.55 -16.58 10.39
N GLY A 176 -54.78 -16.72 9.88
CA GLY A 176 -55.98 -16.83 10.71
C GLY A 176 -55.90 -18.03 11.66
N LEU A 177 -55.49 -19.19 11.15
CA LEU A 177 -55.33 -20.43 11.91
C LEU A 177 -54.24 -20.30 13.00
N PHE A 178 -53.16 -19.56 12.70
CA PHE A 178 -52.10 -19.26 13.66
C PHE A 178 -52.56 -18.30 14.77
N ALA A 179 -53.24 -17.21 14.41
CA ALA A 179 -53.72 -16.20 15.35
C ALA A 179 -54.75 -16.76 16.34
N GLU A 180 -55.65 -17.63 15.88
CA GLU A 180 -56.65 -18.27 16.72
C GLU A 180 -56.03 -19.27 17.71
N TYR A 181 -55.04 -20.06 17.29
CA TYR A 181 -54.37 -21.03 18.17
C TYR A 181 -53.55 -20.36 19.27
N VAL A 182 -52.74 -19.37 18.92
CA VAL A 182 -51.84 -18.69 19.87
C VAL A 182 -52.62 -18.01 20.98
N LYS A 183 -53.83 -17.53 20.68
CA LYS A 183 -54.79 -16.95 21.63
C LYS A 183 -55.35 -17.99 22.64
N ALA A 184 -55.44 -19.27 22.26
CA ALA A 184 -56.01 -20.32 23.09
C ALA A 184 -54.97 -21.03 23.98
N PHE A 185 -53.80 -21.37 23.44
CA PHE A 185 -52.81 -22.24 24.13
C PHE A 185 -51.44 -21.58 24.38
N GLY A 186 -51.16 -20.45 23.73
CA GLY A 186 -49.86 -19.77 23.80
C GLY A 186 -48.71 -20.51 23.12
N VAL A 187 -47.53 -19.89 23.09
CA VAL A 187 -46.40 -20.34 22.27
C VAL A 187 -45.39 -21.26 22.97
N ARG A 188 -45.41 -21.39 24.31
CA ARG A 188 -44.30 -22.02 25.08
C ARG A 188 -44.04 -23.49 24.77
N LYS A 189 -45.04 -24.20 24.24
CA LYS A 189 -44.97 -25.61 23.81
C LYS A 189 -45.23 -25.79 22.31
N LEU A 190 -45.62 -24.73 21.61
CA LEU A 190 -45.94 -24.75 20.19
C LEU A 190 -44.64 -24.87 19.39
N GLN A 191 -44.59 -25.85 18.49
CA GLN A 191 -43.51 -26.00 17.52
C GLN A 191 -43.91 -25.42 16.16
N SER A 192 -45.14 -25.67 15.68
CA SER A 192 -45.60 -25.15 14.38
C SER A 192 -47.12 -25.31 14.10
N ILE A 193 -47.63 -24.57 13.10
CA ILE A 193 -49.01 -24.64 12.55
C ILE A 193 -48.91 -24.58 11.02
N MET A 194 -49.41 -25.60 10.30
CA MET A 194 -48.77 -25.98 9.04
C MET A 194 -49.59 -26.83 8.02
N VAL A 195 -49.93 -26.37 6.82
CA VAL A 195 -50.48 -27.25 5.73
C VAL A 195 -49.51 -28.39 5.35
N ASN A 196 -50.04 -29.38 4.63
CA ASN A 196 -49.36 -30.53 4.07
C ASN A 196 -49.90 -30.80 2.65
N ALA A 197 -49.20 -31.62 1.85
CA ALA A 197 -49.50 -31.86 0.44
C ALA A 197 -50.89 -32.47 0.11
N ALA A 198 -51.69 -32.90 1.10
CA ALA A 198 -53.10 -33.27 0.92
C ALA A 198 -54.08 -32.08 1.05
N GLY A 199 -53.59 -30.93 1.49
CA GLY A 199 -54.37 -29.71 1.75
C GLY A 199 -54.68 -29.44 3.22
N ASP A 200 -54.24 -30.26 4.20
CA ASP A 200 -54.60 -30.07 5.62
C ASP A 200 -53.56 -29.31 6.44
N TYR A 201 -53.99 -28.29 7.21
CA TYR A 201 -53.17 -27.64 8.25
C TYR A 201 -52.87 -28.61 9.41
N VAL A 202 -51.71 -28.51 10.03
CA VAL A 202 -51.17 -29.48 10.98
C VAL A 202 -50.47 -28.75 12.11
N ILE A 203 -50.82 -29.06 13.34
CA ILE A 203 -50.33 -28.37 14.53
C ILE A 203 -49.38 -29.28 15.29
N ARG A 204 -48.18 -28.80 15.64
CA ARG A 204 -47.22 -29.53 16.49
C ARG A 204 -47.01 -28.85 17.83
N THR A 205 -47.21 -29.58 18.92
CA THR A 205 -47.06 -29.02 20.29
C THR A 205 -46.57 -30.06 21.30
N GLY A 206 -45.98 -29.61 22.40
CA GLY A 206 -45.51 -30.41 23.54
C GLY A 206 -46.58 -30.76 24.57
N ASP A 207 -47.82 -30.93 24.12
CA ASP A 207 -48.95 -31.40 24.94
C ASP A 207 -49.42 -32.77 24.43
N PRO A 208 -49.83 -33.69 25.33
CA PRO A 208 -50.06 -35.09 24.97
C PRO A 208 -51.31 -35.26 24.10
N ALA A 209 -51.11 -35.69 22.86
CA ALA A 209 -52.17 -36.15 21.97
C ALA A 209 -52.57 -37.60 22.33
N THR A 210 -53.31 -37.79 23.43
CA THR A 210 -53.75 -39.12 23.89
C THR A 210 -55.27 -39.18 24.09
N ALA A 211 -55.93 -39.77 23.12
CA ALA A 211 -57.29 -40.31 23.24
C ALA A 211 -57.34 -41.79 22.79
N ASP A 212 -56.27 -42.54 23.07
CA ASP A 212 -56.20 -43.98 22.84
C ASP A 212 -55.27 -44.66 23.86
N ALA A 213 -55.82 -45.61 24.62
CA ALA A 213 -55.10 -46.49 25.52
C ALA A 213 -55.90 -47.79 25.68
N ALA A 214 -55.51 -48.85 24.96
CA ALA A 214 -56.19 -50.14 25.02
C ALA A 214 -56.00 -50.80 26.40
N PRO A 215 -57.06 -51.41 26.99
CA PRO A 215 -57.01 -51.91 28.35
C PRO A 215 -56.25 -53.24 28.48
N ALA A 216 -55.41 -53.35 29.51
CA ALA A 216 -54.87 -54.62 29.97
C ALA A 216 -55.95 -55.45 30.70
N THR A 217 -55.85 -56.78 30.62
CA THR A 217 -56.89 -57.73 31.06
C THR A 217 -57.05 -57.84 32.58
N VAL A 218 -58.28 -57.64 33.09
CA VAL A 218 -58.69 -58.03 34.45
C VAL A 218 -60.13 -58.63 34.41
N PRO A 219 -60.40 -59.79 35.05
CA PRO A 219 -61.74 -60.40 35.10
C PRO A 219 -62.70 -59.71 36.09
N PRO A 220 -64.03 -59.99 36.05
CA PRO A 220 -65.05 -58.98 36.40
C PRO A 220 -65.57 -59.02 37.84
N THR A 221 -66.03 -57.86 38.33
CA THR A 221 -67.13 -57.73 39.33
C THR A 221 -67.70 -56.31 39.33
N ALA A 222 -68.99 -56.19 39.69
CA ALA A 222 -69.78 -54.95 39.86
C ALA A 222 -70.08 -54.11 38.59
N ALA A 223 -71.14 -53.29 38.69
CA ALA A 223 -71.74 -52.52 37.60
C ALA A 223 -72.18 -51.11 38.10
N PRO A 224 -72.97 -50.29 37.36
CA PRO A 224 -72.39 -49.20 36.58
C PRO A 224 -72.86 -47.80 37.02
N MET A 225 -72.01 -46.76 36.89
CA MET A 225 -72.43 -45.36 37.01
C MET A 225 -71.67 -44.39 36.10
N ALA A 226 -72.44 -43.43 35.58
CA ALA A 226 -72.07 -42.12 35.03
C ALA A 226 -70.99 -42.03 33.93
N ALA A 227 -71.37 -41.52 32.76
CA ALA A 227 -70.42 -40.95 31.80
C ALA A 227 -69.84 -39.64 32.35
N ALA A 228 -68.52 -39.49 32.31
CA ALA A 228 -67.83 -38.25 32.61
C ALA A 228 -67.50 -37.50 31.32
N THR A 229 -67.86 -36.21 31.25
CA THR A 229 -67.57 -35.33 30.10
C THR A 229 -66.06 -35.08 30.01
N ALA A 230 -65.49 -35.16 28.80
CA ALA A 230 -64.10 -34.75 28.57
C ALA A 230 -63.92 -33.22 28.72
N PRO A 231 -62.76 -32.73 29.19
CA PRO A 231 -62.50 -31.30 29.37
C PRO A 231 -62.37 -30.58 28.02
N THR A 232 -62.88 -29.35 27.95
CA THR A 232 -62.99 -28.55 26.71
C THR A 232 -61.70 -27.90 26.23
N ASP A 233 -60.66 -27.87 27.06
CA ASP A 233 -59.50 -26.99 26.87
C ASP A 233 -58.30 -27.75 26.28
N SER A 234 -58.51 -28.46 25.17
CA SER A 234 -57.48 -29.31 24.53
C SER A 234 -57.25 -28.99 23.05
N VAL A 235 -55.99 -29.13 22.62
CA VAL A 235 -55.54 -28.80 21.26
C VAL A 235 -56.22 -29.66 20.19
N ALA A 236 -56.65 -30.88 20.50
CA ALA A 236 -57.40 -31.73 19.59
C ALA A 236 -58.78 -31.14 19.20
N ALA A 237 -59.42 -30.36 20.08
CA ALA A 237 -60.71 -29.73 19.81
C ALA A 237 -60.59 -28.54 18.83
N PHE A 238 -59.44 -27.84 18.82
CA PHE A 238 -59.18 -26.71 17.93
C PHE A 238 -59.15 -27.12 16.46
N ALA A 239 -58.53 -28.26 16.14
CA ALA A 239 -58.38 -28.74 14.78
C ALA A 239 -59.71 -29.14 14.09
N ALA A 240 -60.76 -29.44 14.86
CA ALA A 240 -62.02 -29.92 14.30
C ALA A 240 -62.90 -28.83 13.63
N HIS A 241 -62.48 -27.55 13.63
CA HIS A 241 -63.29 -26.45 13.11
C HIS A 241 -63.23 -26.31 11.57
N TYR A 242 -62.16 -26.81 10.96
CA TYR A 242 -61.87 -26.67 9.53
C TYR A 242 -61.86 -28.06 8.88
N GLY A 243 -62.30 -28.18 7.63
CA GLY A 243 -62.44 -29.48 6.95
C GLY A 243 -61.13 -30.22 6.65
N ASN A 244 -60.00 -29.65 7.04
CA ASN A 244 -58.64 -30.01 6.65
C ASN A 244 -57.64 -29.57 7.74
N VAL A 245 -57.79 -29.97 9.02
CA VAL A 245 -56.81 -29.65 10.09
C VAL A 245 -56.53 -30.82 11.05
N VAL A 246 -55.27 -30.97 11.50
CA VAL A 246 -54.73 -32.14 12.24
C VAL A 246 -53.75 -31.73 13.36
N VAL A 247 -53.50 -32.59 14.37
CA VAL A 247 -52.58 -32.34 15.52
C VAL A 247 -51.53 -33.46 15.66
N LYS A 248 -50.29 -33.11 16.05
CA LYS A 248 -49.17 -34.03 16.34
C LYS A 248 -48.32 -33.55 17.54
N ALA A 249 -47.59 -34.45 18.20
CA ALA A 249 -46.78 -34.13 19.39
C ALA A 249 -45.31 -33.80 19.06
N ALA A 250 -44.67 -32.89 19.83
CA ALA A 250 -43.26 -32.50 19.66
C ALA A 250 -42.61 -31.95 20.96
N ALA A 251 -41.27 -31.97 21.06
CA ALA A 251 -40.57 -31.27 22.15
C ALA A 251 -40.54 -29.74 21.93
N GLY A 252 -40.27 -29.00 23.01
CA GLY A 252 -40.26 -27.53 23.03
C GLY A 252 -39.16 -26.85 22.19
N PRO A 253 -39.05 -25.50 22.25
CA PRO A 253 -38.28 -24.70 21.30
C PRO A 253 -36.79 -25.07 21.24
N ALA A 254 -36.27 -25.14 20.01
CA ALA A 254 -34.90 -25.54 19.72
C ALA A 254 -33.86 -24.43 19.97
N THR A 255 -32.60 -24.84 20.16
CA THR A 255 -31.43 -23.94 20.29
C THR A 255 -30.84 -23.65 18.91
N ALA A 256 -30.45 -22.40 18.65
CA ALA A 256 -29.87 -21.98 17.37
C ALA A 256 -28.37 -22.29 17.25
N TYR A 257 -27.90 -22.57 16.04
CA TYR A 257 -26.48 -22.60 15.69
C TYR A 257 -25.98 -21.21 15.28
N ALA A 258 -24.74 -20.88 15.68
CA ALA A 258 -23.95 -19.82 15.06
C ALA A 258 -22.98 -20.46 14.06
N GLY A 259 -22.79 -19.85 12.89
CA GLY A 259 -22.00 -20.44 11.80
C GLY A 259 -21.80 -19.50 10.62
N ASP A 260 -20.91 -19.91 9.71
CA ASP A 260 -20.70 -19.21 8.46
C ASP A 260 -21.86 -19.44 7.49
N VAL A 261 -22.31 -18.37 6.82
CA VAL A 261 -23.28 -18.40 5.73
C VAL A 261 -22.54 -18.11 4.44
N VAL A 262 -22.77 -18.93 3.41
CA VAL A 262 -22.13 -18.82 2.08
C VAL A 262 -23.16 -18.63 0.97
N ASN A 263 -22.75 -18.00 -0.13
CA ASN A 263 -23.57 -17.85 -1.32
C ASN A 263 -23.80 -19.24 -1.95
N GLY A 264 -25.05 -19.55 -2.32
CA GLY A 264 -25.48 -20.86 -2.80
C GLY A 264 -26.01 -21.81 -1.72
N GLN A 265 -25.91 -21.48 -0.43
CA GLN A 265 -26.47 -22.29 0.66
C GLN A 265 -28.01 -22.29 0.65
N GLY A 266 -28.62 -23.42 1.00
CA GLY A 266 -30.07 -23.55 1.09
C GLY A 266 -30.69 -22.76 2.26
N TYR A 267 -31.83 -22.11 1.98
CA TYR A 267 -32.76 -21.66 3.01
C TYR A 267 -34.19 -22.09 2.65
N ALA A 268 -35.03 -22.18 3.67
CA ALA A 268 -36.41 -22.57 3.58
C ALA A 268 -37.27 -21.53 4.31
N THR A 269 -38.40 -21.15 3.74
CA THR A 269 -39.38 -20.29 4.41
C THR A 269 -40.69 -21.03 4.53
N GLN A 270 -41.29 -21.00 5.73
CA GLN A 270 -42.57 -21.66 5.94
C GLN A 270 -43.64 -20.94 5.11
N VAL A 271 -44.20 -21.62 4.11
CA VAL A 271 -45.37 -21.17 3.36
C VAL A 271 -46.58 -21.62 4.19
N SER A 272 -47.42 -22.44 3.60
CA SER A 272 -48.39 -23.28 4.24
C SER A 272 -47.72 -24.48 4.92
N GLY A 273 -46.70 -24.24 5.75
CA GLY A 273 -46.39 -25.11 6.86
C GLY A 273 -45.30 -26.17 6.70
N ASN A 274 -45.71 -27.44 6.58
CA ASN A 274 -44.77 -28.53 6.27
C ASN A 274 -44.29 -28.38 4.83
N GLU A 275 -45.13 -27.72 4.04
CA GLU A 275 -44.82 -26.98 2.85
C GLU A 275 -43.92 -25.79 3.21
N TYR A 276 -42.64 -25.96 2.89
CA TYR A 276 -41.63 -24.90 2.95
C TYR A 276 -41.25 -24.55 1.51
N ASP A 277 -41.33 -23.28 1.15
CA ASP A 277 -40.64 -22.80 -0.05
C ASP A 277 -39.15 -22.87 0.21
N THR A 278 -38.43 -23.49 -0.71
CA THR A 278 -36.98 -23.63 -0.62
C THR A 278 -36.33 -22.78 -1.69
N CYS A 279 -35.29 -22.07 -1.31
CA CYS A 279 -34.49 -21.22 -2.17
C CYS A 279 -33.02 -21.27 -1.73
N SER A 280 -32.17 -20.54 -2.43
CA SER A 280 -30.73 -20.48 -2.21
C SER A 280 -30.31 -19.05 -1.87
N VAL A 281 -29.44 -18.89 -0.88
CA VAL A 281 -28.79 -17.62 -0.53
C VAL A 281 -28.08 -17.09 -1.78
N GLY A 282 -28.58 -16.00 -2.37
CA GLY A 282 -27.99 -15.40 -3.56
C GLY A 282 -26.66 -14.75 -3.25
N TRP A 283 -26.69 -13.61 -2.58
CA TRP A 283 -25.50 -12.84 -2.23
C TRP A 283 -25.55 -12.36 -0.79
N ASN A 284 -24.59 -12.83 0.01
CA ASN A 284 -24.15 -12.11 1.20
C ASN A 284 -23.78 -10.67 0.82
N GLY A 285 -24.21 -9.73 1.64
CA GLY A 285 -24.15 -8.31 1.32
C GLY A 285 -24.41 -7.41 2.52
N PHE A 286 -24.72 -6.16 2.23
CA PHE A 286 -25.00 -5.12 3.21
C PHE A 286 -26.19 -4.27 2.78
N ASP A 287 -26.94 -3.76 3.75
CA ASP A 287 -27.87 -2.64 3.54
C ASP A 287 -27.12 -1.33 3.24
N ARG A 288 -27.86 -0.25 2.97
CA ARG A 288 -27.29 1.09 2.72
C ARG A 288 -26.43 1.65 3.85
N ASN A 289 -26.56 1.12 5.07
CA ASN A 289 -25.89 1.59 6.29
C ASN A 289 -24.62 0.79 6.60
N GLY A 290 -24.45 -0.38 5.97
CA GLY A 290 -23.37 -1.34 6.24
C GLY A 290 -23.75 -2.46 7.22
N ASN A 291 -25.03 -2.64 7.53
CA ASN A 291 -25.52 -3.78 8.31
C ASN A 291 -25.50 -5.05 7.43
N PRO A 292 -25.08 -6.22 7.96
CA PRO A 292 -25.19 -7.50 7.26
C PRO A 292 -26.61 -7.80 6.76
N ALA A 293 -26.74 -8.07 5.46
CA ALA A 293 -28.00 -8.44 4.81
C ALA A 293 -27.74 -9.46 3.68
N ILE A 294 -28.73 -10.29 3.34
CA ILE A 294 -28.63 -11.27 2.23
C ILE A 294 -29.57 -10.87 1.11
N ILE A 295 -29.12 -10.99 -0.13
CA ILE A 295 -29.91 -10.77 -1.34
C ILE A 295 -30.27 -12.15 -1.93
N SER A 296 -31.51 -12.31 -2.40
CA SER A 296 -32.04 -13.54 -3.02
C SER A 296 -33.01 -13.18 -4.16
N ALA A 297 -33.71 -14.16 -4.74
CA ALA A 297 -34.80 -13.91 -5.68
C ALA A 297 -36.06 -13.37 -4.98
N GLY A 298 -36.87 -12.61 -5.68
CA GLY A 298 -38.09 -11.95 -5.19
C GLY A 298 -39.25 -12.92 -5.01
N HIS A 299 -39.42 -13.86 -5.94
CA HIS A 299 -40.50 -14.85 -5.88
C HIS A 299 -40.44 -15.74 -4.64
N CYS A 300 -39.24 -15.98 -4.08
CA CYS A 300 -38.98 -16.67 -2.80
C CYS A 300 -39.60 -16.00 -1.55
N THR A 301 -40.43 -14.97 -1.73
CA THR A 301 -41.18 -14.28 -0.67
C THR A 301 -42.70 -14.39 -0.85
N GLU A 302 -43.19 -15.08 -1.89
CA GLU A 302 -44.58 -15.04 -2.35
C GLU A 302 -45.13 -13.60 -2.42
N ASP A 303 -44.52 -12.77 -3.27
CA ASP A 303 -44.82 -11.33 -3.40
C ASP A 303 -44.76 -10.55 -2.06
N GLY A 304 -43.99 -11.06 -1.11
CA GLY A 304 -43.82 -10.49 0.21
C GLY A 304 -44.80 -11.02 1.28
N ALA A 305 -45.59 -12.06 1.01
CA ALA A 305 -46.36 -12.74 2.06
C ALA A 305 -45.43 -13.42 3.09
N LEU A 306 -44.41 -14.14 2.63
CA LEU A 306 -43.45 -14.84 3.48
C LEU A 306 -42.48 -13.85 4.16
N LYS A 307 -42.19 -14.08 5.44
CA LYS A 307 -41.37 -13.16 6.27
C LYS A 307 -40.13 -13.76 6.93
N HIS A 308 -40.12 -15.04 7.28
CA HIS A 308 -39.14 -15.59 8.24
C HIS A 308 -38.34 -16.77 7.66
N PRO A 309 -37.37 -16.51 6.77
CA PRO A 309 -36.52 -17.55 6.19
C PRO A 309 -35.63 -18.20 7.26
N GLN A 310 -35.41 -19.50 7.12
CA GLN A 310 -34.63 -20.36 8.00
C GLN A 310 -33.53 -21.06 7.20
N LEU A 311 -32.32 -21.19 7.73
CA LEU A 311 -31.25 -21.94 7.07
C LEU A 311 -31.55 -23.45 7.08
N THR A 312 -31.27 -24.14 5.97
CA THR A 312 -31.35 -25.59 5.91
C THR A 312 -30.06 -26.25 6.39
N ASP A 313 -30.13 -27.49 6.90
CA ASP A 313 -28.95 -28.33 7.16
C ASP A 313 -28.48 -28.96 5.85
N PRO A 314 -27.34 -28.55 5.27
CA PRO A 314 -26.90 -29.08 3.97
C PRO A 314 -26.62 -30.59 4.02
N ARG A 315 -26.37 -31.17 5.21
CA ARG A 315 -26.16 -32.63 5.38
C ARG A 315 -27.43 -33.45 5.23
N LEU A 316 -28.58 -32.86 5.57
CA LEU A 316 -29.92 -33.45 5.39
C LEU A 316 -30.55 -33.02 4.06
N ASP A 317 -30.03 -31.93 3.49
CA ASP A 317 -30.52 -31.25 2.30
C ASP A 317 -29.42 -31.10 1.21
N PRO A 318 -28.75 -32.20 0.77
CA PRO A 318 -27.63 -32.13 -0.15
C PRO A 318 -28.08 -31.93 -1.61
N ALA A 319 -27.40 -31.03 -2.31
CA ALA A 319 -27.61 -30.78 -3.73
C ALA A 319 -27.44 -32.02 -4.62
N GLY A 320 -28.15 -32.04 -5.75
CA GLY A 320 -28.17 -33.14 -6.71
C GLY A 320 -29.15 -34.27 -6.38
N ARG A 321 -29.95 -34.15 -5.31
CA ARG A 321 -31.02 -35.12 -4.96
C ARG A 321 -32.41 -34.50 -5.03
N SER A 322 -33.06 -34.61 -6.18
CA SER A 322 -34.50 -34.38 -6.29
C SER A 322 -35.26 -35.33 -5.34
N GLY A 323 -36.10 -34.77 -4.46
CA GLY A 323 -37.00 -35.56 -3.62
C GLY A 323 -36.44 -36.05 -2.27
N SER A 324 -35.48 -35.37 -1.64
CA SER A 324 -35.21 -35.59 -0.21
C SER A 324 -36.47 -35.22 0.61
N PRO A 325 -37.11 -36.15 1.35
CA PRO A 325 -38.43 -35.93 1.94
C PRO A 325 -38.38 -35.22 3.30
N THR A 326 -37.25 -34.63 3.68
CA THR A 326 -37.06 -34.00 5.00
C THR A 326 -36.02 -32.88 4.92
N ILE A 327 -36.51 -31.64 4.87
CA ILE A 327 -35.66 -30.44 5.01
C ILE A 327 -35.26 -30.34 6.49
N GLY A 328 -33.97 -30.48 6.78
CA GLY A 328 -33.42 -30.13 8.10
C GLY A 328 -33.32 -28.61 8.24
N LEU A 329 -33.64 -28.05 9.40
CA LEU A 329 -33.56 -26.60 9.67
C LEU A 329 -32.62 -26.33 10.85
N ILE A 330 -31.65 -25.43 10.68
CA ILE A 330 -30.58 -25.18 11.67
C ILE A 330 -30.70 -23.84 12.42
N GLY A 331 -31.57 -22.95 11.97
CA GLY A 331 -31.84 -21.67 12.63
C GLY A 331 -32.62 -20.70 11.75
N ALA A 332 -33.07 -19.58 12.32
CA ALA A 332 -33.55 -18.46 11.53
C ALA A 332 -32.37 -17.84 10.74
N LEU A 333 -32.62 -17.40 9.50
CA LEU A 333 -31.64 -16.66 8.70
C LEU A 333 -31.72 -15.16 8.99
N GLY A 334 -32.93 -14.62 9.00
CA GLY A 334 -33.23 -13.21 9.26
C GLY A 334 -34.71 -12.92 9.06
N THR A 335 -35.06 -11.78 8.48
CA THR A 335 -36.45 -11.43 8.09
C THR A 335 -36.46 -10.71 6.74
N PHE A 336 -37.39 -11.06 5.86
CA PHE A 336 -37.52 -10.39 4.55
C PHE A 336 -37.94 -8.91 4.73
N GLY A 337 -37.08 -7.99 4.31
CA GLY A 337 -37.33 -6.54 4.39
C GLY A 337 -37.94 -5.95 3.11
N PHE A 338 -37.61 -6.50 1.94
CA PHE A 338 -38.10 -6.07 0.64
C PHE A 338 -38.14 -7.23 -0.37
N SER A 339 -39.08 -7.18 -1.31
CA SER A 339 -39.08 -7.99 -2.52
C SER A 339 -39.65 -7.24 -3.72
N GLN A 340 -39.18 -7.62 -4.90
CA GLN A 340 -39.75 -7.31 -6.20
C GLN A 340 -39.64 -8.53 -7.12
N PHE A 341 -40.78 -9.10 -7.53
CA PHE A 341 -40.89 -10.13 -8.56
C PHE A 341 -41.78 -9.64 -9.71
N GLY A 342 -41.14 -9.37 -10.86
CA GLY A 342 -41.73 -8.64 -11.97
C GLY A 342 -41.60 -7.13 -11.79
N GLY A 343 -42.67 -6.39 -12.05
CA GLY A 343 -42.71 -4.93 -11.89
C GLY A 343 -42.70 -4.47 -10.42
N PRO A 344 -42.55 -3.16 -10.16
CA PRO A 344 -42.47 -2.60 -8.81
C PRO A 344 -43.65 -3.02 -7.92
N GLY A 345 -43.37 -3.33 -6.66
CA GLY A 345 -44.38 -3.80 -5.71
C GLY A 345 -44.91 -5.21 -6.03
N ASN A 346 -44.08 -6.07 -6.64
CA ASN A 346 -44.43 -7.43 -7.06
C ASN A 346 -45.62 -7.46 -8.03
N SER A 347 -45.51 -6.76 -9.15
CA SER A 347 -46.62 -6.59 -10.11
C SER A 347 -46.40 -7.32 -11.44
N ALA A 348 -47.50 -7.82 -12.02
CA ALA A 348 -47.50 -8.49 -13.32
C ALA A 348 -47.14 -7.56 -14.50
N VAL A 349 -46.72 -8.16 -15.61
CA VAL A 349 -46.44 -7.46 -16.87
C VAL A 349 -47.73 -6.82 -17.40
N THR A 350 -47.60 -5.66 -18.07
CA THR A 350 -48.74 -4.93 -18.63
C THR A 350 -48.63 -4.82 -20.16
N GLY A 351 -49.75 -4.58 -20.86
CA GLY A 351 -49.75 -4.48 -22.33
C GLY A 351 -49.52 -5.80 -23.07
N PHE A 352 -49.86 -6.91 -22.40
CA PHE A 352 -49.67 -8.29 -22.84
C PHE A 352 -51.03 -8.99 -22.94
N ASP A 353 -51.39 -9.46 -24.13
CA ASP A 353 -52.66 -10.16 -24.41
C ASP A 353 -52.45 -11.25 -25.47
N PRO A 354 -52.44 -12.55 -25.10
CA PRO A 354 -52.23 -13.65 -26.03
C PRO A 354 -53.45 -13.95 -26.90
N THR A 355 -54.61 -13.32 -26.66
CA THR A 355 -55.79 -13.45 -27.52
C THR A 355 -55.76 -12.50 -28.71
N THR A 356 -55.05 -11.37 -28.60
CA THR A 356 -54.83 -10.40 -29.69
C THR A 356 -53.39 -10.34 -30.20
N GLY A 357 -52.42 -10.93 -29.50
CA GLY A 357 -51.00 -10.92 -29.86
C GLY A 357 -50.33 -9.56 -29.68
N GLN A 358 -50.84 -8.72 -28.77
CA GLN A 358 -50.22 -7.43 -28.45
C GLN A 358 -49.06 -7.64 -27.48
N ASN A 359 -47.85 -7.36 -27.98
CA ASN A 359 -46.57 -7.62 -27.31
C ASN A 359 -45.89 -6.31 -26.90
N ASN A 360 -46.65 -5.36 -26.34
CA ASN A 360 -46.12 -4.06 -25.92
C ASN A 360 -45.84 -4.09 -24.41
N LEU A 361 -44.87 -4.91 -24.01
CA LEU A 361 -44.57 -5.24 -22.61
C LEU A 361 -44.21 -3.99 -21.78
N GLY A 362 -45.17 -3.52 -21.00
CA GLY A 362 -44.99 -2.55 -19.93
C GLY A 362 -44.71 -3.22 -18.58
N ASN A 363 -44.29 -2.42 -17.59
CA ASN A 363 -44.05 -2.86 -16.21
C ASN A 363 -42.98 -3.96 -16.02
N ILE A 364 -42.00 -4.05 -16.94
CA ILE A 364 -40.87 -4.99 -16.85
C ILE A 364 -39.89 -4.55 -15.75
N GLY A 365 -39.64 -5.42 -14.76
CA GLY A 365 -38.75 -5.17 -13.63
C GLY A 365 -37.69 -6.25 -13.44
N THR A 366 -37.67 -6.90 -12.28
CA THR A 366 -36.60 -7.80 -11.83
C THR A 366 -37.14 -8.91 -10.92
N ASP A 367 -36.27 -9.77 -10.38
CA ASP A 367 -36.59 -10.82 -9.42
C ASP A 367 -35.56 -10.77 -8.28
N VAL A 368 -35.88 -10.02 -7.21
CA VAL A 368 -34.99 -9.78 -6.07
C VAL A 368 -35.74 -9.71 -4.74
N SER A 369 -35.15 -10.23 -3.68
CA SER A 369 -35.54 -9.96 -2.29
C SER A 369 -34.30 -9.68 -1.43
N VAL A 370 -34.52 -9.08 -0.26
CA VAL A 370 -33.48 -8.90 0.76
C VAL A 370 -33.95 -9.45 2.11
N ILE A 371 -33.05 -10.13 2.80
CA ILE A 371 -33.19 -10.66 4.14
C ILE A 371 -32.34 -9.78 5.06
N ASP A 372 -33.00 -8.93 5.83
CA ASP A 372 -32.42 -8.06 6.84
C ASP A 372 -32.43 -8.74 8.23
N SER A 373 -31.93 -8.04 9.24
CA SER A 373 -31.99 -8.46 10.65
C SER A 373 -31.48 -9.89 10.86
N LEU A 374 -30.34 -10.21 10.24
CA LEU A 374 -29.78 -11.56 10.25
C LEU A 374 -29.55 -12.08 11.67
N ALA A 375 -29.77 -13.37 11.87
CA ALA A 375 -29.73 -13.96 13.21
C ALA A 375 -28.36 -13.76 13.88
N PRO A 376 -28.30 -13.36 15.17
CA PRO A 376 -27.05 -13.11 15.87
C PRO A 376 -26.11 -14.32 15.86
N GLY A 377 -24.87 -14.10 15.39
CA GLY A 377 -23.86 -15.15 15.28
C GLY A 377 -23.73 -15.78 13.89
N LEU A 378 -24.56 -15.41 12.91
CA LEU A 378 -24.31 -15.73 11.50
C LEU A 378 -23.19 -14.86 10.95
N ASN A 379 -22.12 -15.48 10.41
CA ASN A 379 -21.03 -14.77 9.76
C ASN A 379 -21.11 -14.93 8.24
N GLN A 380 -21.30 -13.82 7.52
CA GLN A 380 -21.38 -13.84 6.07
C GLN A 380 -20.00 -13.98 5.42
N LEU A 381 -19.80 -14.97 4.57
CA LEU A 381 -18.58 -15.11 3.77
C LEU A 381 -18.78 -14.65 2.31
N PRO A 382 -17.82 -13.94 1.69
CA PRO A 382 -17.86 -13.58 0.26
C PRO A 382 -17.45 -14.77 -0.62
N LEU A 383 -18.05 -15.93 -0.37
CA LEU A 383 -17.73 -17.22 -0.98
C LEU A 383 -18.98 -17.81 -1.63
N VAL A 384 -18.82 -18.38 -2.81
CA VAL A 384 -19.83 -19.20 -3.49
C VAL A 384 -19.47 -20.67 -3.31
N THR A 385 -20.32 -21.44 -2.63
CA THR A 385 -20.03 -22.85 -2.32
C THR A 385 -20.10 -23.73 -3.57
N HIS A 386 -19.26 -24.76 -3.64
CA HIS A 386 -19.27 -25.77 -4.71
C HIS A 386 -20.18 -26.97 -4.41
N TRP A 387 -20.81 -27.03 -3.22
CA TRP A 387 -21.66 -28.13 -2.75
C TRP A 387 -21.01 -29.53 -2.67
N SER A 388 -19.68 -29.62 -2.84
CA SER A 388 -18.95 -30.90 -2.86
C SER A 388 -18.77 -31.55 -1.48
N ASP A 389 -18.80 -30.78 -0.39
CA ASP A 389 -18.94 -31.31 0.97
C ASP A 389 -20.11 -30.61 1.70
N PRO A 390 -21.27 -31.26 1.83
CA PRO A 390 -22.40 -30.73 2.60
C PRO A 390 -22.13 -30.63 4.11
N ALA A 391 -21.04 -31.21 4.63
CA ALA A 391 -20.61 -30.96 6.00
C ALA A 391 -19.74 -29.70 6.16
N ASN A 392 -19.21 -29.14 5.06
CA ASN A 392 -18.41 -27.92 5.01
C ASN A 392 -18.59 -27.16 3.68
N LEU A 393 -19.61 -26.32 3.59
CA LEU A 393 -19.86 -25.51 2.39
C LEU A 393 -18.79 -24.42 2.13
N THR A 394 -17.80 -24.22 3.00
CA THR A 394 -16.78 -23.15 2.85
C THR A 394 -15.58 -23.54 1.99
N ALA A 395 -15.34 -24.83 1.76
CA ALA A 395 -14.20 -25.31 0.99
C ALA A 395 -14.48 -26.65 0.29
N PRO A 396 -14.21 -26.78 -1.04
CA PRO A 396 -13.86 -25.70 -1.97
C PRO A 396 -15.03 -24.73 -2.23
N ALA A 397 -14.68 -23.46 -2.47
CA ALA A 397 -15.62 -22.37 -2.74
C ALA A 397 -14.94 -21.22 -3.52
N THR A 398 -15.68 -20.51 -4.36
CA THR A 398 -15.13 -19.39 -5.17
C THR A 398 -15.28 -18.07 -4.44
N LYS A 399 -14.19 -17.29 -4.35
CA LYS A 399 -14.20 -15.93 -3.79
C LYS A 399 -14.85 -14.95 -4.76
N VAL A 400 -15.83 -14.17 -4.29
CA VAL A 400 -16.48 -13.11 -5.07
C VAL A 400 -15.62 -11.85 -5.02
N THR A 401 -15.07 -11.37 -6.13
CA THR A 401 -14.17 -10.20 -6.14
C THR A 401 -14.79 -8.94 -6.74
N GLY A 402 -16.00 -9.01 -7.28
CA GLY A 402 -16.67 -7.87 -7.92
C GLY A 402 -18.11 -8.18 -8.32
N VAL A 403 -18.78 -7.18 -8.89
CA VAL A 403 -20.15 -7.24 -9.42
C VAL A 403 -20.17 -6.63 -10.82
N SER A 404 -20.84 -7.26 -11.77
CA SER A 404 -21.17 -6.69 -13.08
C SER A 404 -22.51 -7.22 -13.58
N SER A 405 -22.97 -6.77 -14.74
CA SER A 405 -23.98 -7.50 -15.51
C SER A 405 -23.36 -8.72 -16.19
N ALA A 406 -24.21 -9.69 -16.56
CA ALA A 406 -23.83 -10.80 -17.45
C ALA A 406 -23.71 -10.32 -18.90
N ILE A 407 -22.89 -11.00 -19.71
CA ILE A 407 -22.63 -10.64 -21.12
C ILE A 407 -22.73 -11.88 -22.01
N ILE A 408 -23.43 -11.76 -23.14
CA ILE A 408 -23.64 -12.87 -24.08
C ILE A 408 -22.30 -13.50 -24.48
N GLY A 409 -22.22 -14.83 -24.43
CA GLY A 409 -21.00 -15.59 -24.74
C GLY A 409 -19.92 -15.60 -23.66
N SER A 410 -20.15 -15.00 -22.47
CA SER A 410 -19.31 -15.28 -21.31
C SER A 410 -19.59 -16.67 -20.75
N ASP A 411 -18.55 -17.31 -20.22
CA ASP A 411 -18.69 -18.48 -19.38
C ASP A 411 -19.32 -18.07 -18.04
N ILE A 412 -20.24 -18.89 -17.53
CA ILE A 412 -20.86 -18.70 -16.23
C ILE A 412 -20.94 -20.03 -15.46
N CYS A 413 -20.92 -19.92 -14.14
CA CYS A 413 -21.30 -21.01 -13.25
C CYS A 413 -22.31 -20.51 -12.21
N LYS A 414 -23.27 -21.36 -11.84
CA LYS A 414 -24.22 -21.07 -10.76
C LYS A 414 -24.08 -22.08 -9.63
N SER A 415 -24.42 -21.64 -8.42
CA SER A 415 -24.54 -22.50 -7.24
C SER A 415 -25.95 -22.40 -6.68
N GLY A 416 -26.60 -23.54 -6.46
CA GLY A 416 -27.94 -23.61 -5.90
C GLY A 416 -28.15 -24.89 -5.10
N ARG A 417 -29.06 -24.83 -4.14
CA ARG A 417 -29.41 -25.90 -3.21
C ARG A 417 -29.84 -27.20 -3.91
N THR A 418 -30.50 -27.12 -5.05
CA THR A 418 -31.17 -28.28 -5.67
C THR A 418 -30.28 -29.01 -6.66
N THR A 419 -29.61 -28.27 -7.56
CA THR A 419 -28.74 -28.87 -8.60
C THR A 419 -27.24 -28.62 -8.37
N GLY A 420 -26.86 -27.89 -7.34
CA GLY A 420 -25.47 -27.68 -6.95
C GLY A 420 -24.72 -26.78 -7.91
N TRP A 421 -23.44 -27.10 -8.13
CA TRP A 421 -22.56 -26.38 -9.04
C TRP A 421 -22.70 -26.86 -10.49
N THR A 422 -23.20 -25.98 -11.35
CA THR A 422 -23.36 -26.22 -12.79
C THR A 422 -22.88 -25.01 -13.56
N CYS A 423 -22.24 -25.24 -14.71
CA CYS A 423 -21.74 -24.18 -15.58
C CYS A 423 -22.39 -24.22 -16.97
N GLY A 424 -22.23 -23.14 -17.71
CA GLY A 424 -22.71 -22.96 -19.07
C GLY A 424 -22.20 -21.64 -19.66
N THR A 425 -22.80 -21.20 -20.76
CA THR A 425 -22.54 -19.86 -21.31
C THR A 425 -23.81 -19.01 -21.29
N VAL A 426 -23.65 -17.69 -21.21
CA VAL A 426 -24.76 -16.76 -21.43
C VAL A 426 -25.17 -16.84 -22.90
N ALA A 427 -26.31 -17.47 -23.19
CA ALA A 427 -26.84 -17.59 -24.55
C ALA A 427 -27.48 -16.27 -25.01
N GLU A 428 -28.16 -15.58 -24.10
CA GLU A 428 -28.99 -14.41 -24.37
C GLU A 428 -29.07 -13.47 -23.15
N VAL A 429 -29.29 -12.18 -23.40
CA VAL A 429 -29.53 -11.13 -22.39
C VAL A 429 -30.75 -10.34 -22.84
N GLY A 430 -31.69 -10.05 -21.94
CA GLY A 430 -32.93 -9.37 -22.28
C GLY A 430 -33.96 -9.44 -21.15
N VAL A 431 -35.14 -10.00 -21.48
CA VAL A 431 -36.28 -10.14 -20.57
C VAL A 431 -36.83 -11.55 -20.72
N PHE A 432 -37.07 -12.23 -19.61
CA PHE A 432 -37.77 -13.51 -19.57
C PHE A 432 -39.08 -13.38 -18.79
N LEU A 433 -40.01 -14.30 -19.06
CA LEU A 433 -41.33 -14.34 -18.46
C LEU A 433 -41.45 -15.56 -17.54
N VAL A 434 -42.00 -15.36 -16.34
CA VAL A 434 -42.23 -16.41 -15.34
C VAL A 434 -43.67 -16.31 -14.85
N GLY A 435 -44.28 -17.44 -14.45
CA GLY A 435 -45.57 -17.43 -13.76
C GLY A 435 -45.46 -16.77 -12.38
N GLY A 436 -46.41 -15.88 -12.05
CA GLY A 436 -46.53 -15.27 -10.72
C GLY A 436 -47.10 -16.21 -9.66
N VAL A 437 -47.17 -15.76 -8.42
CA VAL A 437 -47.45 -16.65 -7.27
C VAL A 437 -48.94 -16.83 -6.96
N GLN A 438 -49.84 -15.94 -7.42
CA GLN A 438 -51.28 -16.07 -7.14
C GLN A 438 -52.04 -16.92 -8.18
N ASP A 439 -51.45 -17.14 -9.35
CA ASP A 439 -51.62 -18.32 -10.19
C ASP A 439 -50.48 -18.36 -11.23
N PRO A 440 -49.51 -19.30 -11.13
CA PRO A 440 -48.38 -19.36 -12.03
C PRO A 440 -48.76 -19.80 -13.45
N GLN A 441 -49.99 -20.26 -13.65
CA GLN A 441 -50.53 -20.53 -14.97
C GLN A 441 -51.11 -19.28 -15.63
N SER A 442 -51.12 -18.08 -15.02
CA SER A 442 -52.00 -16.93 -15.38
C SER A 442 -51.46 -15.81 -16.26
N ILE A 443 -52.25 -15.36 -17.25
CA ILE A 443 -51.98 -14.12 -18.03
C ILE A 443 -51.93 -12.89 -17.14
N ALA A 444 -52.89 -12.79 -16.23
CA ALA A 444 -53.01 -11.69 -15.28
C ALA A 444 -51.95 -11.75 -14.17
N ASP A 445 -51.00 -12.69 -14.27
CA ASP A 445 -49.93 -12.92 -13.29
C ASP A 445 -48.57 -13.21 -13.92
N VAL A 446 -48.40 -13.08 -15.24
CA VAL A 446 -47.08 -13.26 -15.87
C VAL A 446 -46.14 -12.14 -15.38
N ARG A 447 -44.96 -12.52 -14.89
CA ARG A 447 -43.93 -11.62 -14.37
C ARG A 447 -42.81 -11.46 -15.38
N ALA A 448 -42.49 -10.22 -15.73
CA ALA A 448 -41.43 -9.90 -16.69
C ALA A 448 -40.16 -9.42 -15.97
N VAL A 449 -39.08 -10.19 -16.11
CA VAL A 449 -37.84 -10.05 -15.35
C VAL A 449 -36.68 -9.74 -16.29
N ARG A 450 -35.92 -8.68 -16.01
CA ARG A 450 -34.68 -8.33 -16.73
C ARG A 450 -33.55 -9.24 -16.28
N GLY A 451 -32.85 -9.82 -17.25
CA GLY A 451 -31.81 -10.81 -16.96
C GLY A 451 -31.28 -11.51 -18.20
N PHE A 452 -30.85 -12.75 -18.01
CA PHE A 452 -30.11 -13.51 -19.02
C PHE A 452 -30.41 -15.01 -18.95
N GLY A 453 -30.22 -15.69 -20.08
CA GLY A 453 -30.50 -17.12 -20.25
C GLY A 453 -29.26 -17.94 -20.58
N SER A 454 -29.29 -19.21 -20.22
CA SER A 454 -28.32 -20.22 -20.64
C SER A 454 -29.04 -21.51 -21.03
N THR A 455 -28.71 -22.03 -22.21
CA THR A 455 -29.29 -23.25 -22.81
C THR A 455 -28.44 -24.50 -22.58
N THR A 456 -27.53 -24.45 -21.60
CA THR A 456 -26.65 -25.56 -21.20
C THR A 456 -26.52 -25.74 -19.69
N MET A 457 -26.84 -24.71 -18.90
CA MET A 457 -26.65 -24.71 -17.45
C MET A 457 -27.89 -25.29 -16.74
N ALA A 458 -27.73 -26.45 -16.10
CA ALA A 458 -28.84 -27.10 -15.40
C ALA A 458 -29.25 -26.38 -14.10
N SER A 459 -30.56 -26.24 -13.91
CA SER A 459 -31.20 -25.62 -12.74
C SER A 459 -32.59 -26.20 -12.51
N GLY A 460 -33.09 -26.16 -11.27
CA GLY A 460 -34.45 -26.59 -10.94
C GLY A 460 -35.01 -25.92 -9.67
N PRO A 461 -36.26 -26.23 -9.28
CA PRO A 461 -36.92 -25.62 -8.12
C PRO A 461 -36.08 -25.72 -6.85
N GLY A 462 -35.83 -24.60 -6.16
CA GLY A 462 -34.95 -24.51 -4.99
C GLY A 462 -33.55 -23.98 -5.27
N ASP A 463 -33.10 -23.96 -6.52
CA ASP A 463 -31.93 -23.15 -6.93
C ASP A 463 -32.25 -21.64 -6.95
N SER A 464 -33.53 -21.27 -6.94
CA SER A 464 -34.05 -19.91 -6.91
C SER A 464 -33.32 -19.00 -5.91
N GLY A 465 -32.93 -17.81 -6.37
CA GLY A 465 -32.05 -16.88 -5.66
C GLY A 465 -30.56 -17.17 -5.84
N GLY A 466 -30.18 -18.41 -6.14
CA GLY A 466 -28.80 -18.90 -6.11
C GLY A 466 -27.85 -18.12 -7.03
N PRO A 467 -26.63 -17.80 -6.56
CA PRO A 467 -25.67 -16.94 -7.24
C PRO A 467 -25.23 -17.49 -8.59
N VAL A 468 -25.04 -16.59 -9.54
CA VAL A 468 -24.36 -16.83 -10.82
C VAL A 468 -23.11 -15.97 -10.92
N ILE A 469 -21.96 -16.58 -11.21
CA ILE A 469 -20.66 -15.93 -11.40
C ILE A 469 -20.13 -16.10 -12.83
N SER A 470 -19.29 -15.15 -13.23
CA SER A 470 -18.46 -15.15 -14.45
C SER A 470 -17.02 -14.90 -14.02
N GLY A 471 -16.16 -15.93 -14.05
CA GLY A 471 -14.90 -15.93 -13.28
C GLY A 471 -15.22 -15.76 -11.78
N THR A 472 -14.50 -14.87 -11.09
CA THR A 472 -14.78 -14.46 -9.70
C THR A 472 -15.79 -13.31 -9.55
N THR A 473 -16.45 -12.87 -10.63
CA THR A 473 -17.38 -11.73 -10.62
C THR A 473 -18.82 -12.20 -10.49
N ALA A 474 -19.58 -11.60 -9.57
CA ALA A 474 -21.01 -11.84 -9.42
C ALA A 474 -21.80 -11.17 -10.57
N VAL A 475 -22.66 -11.93 -11.27
CA VAL A 475 -23.39 -11.43 -12.46
C VAL A 475 -24.91 -11.63 -12.42
N GLY A 476 -25.43 -12.57 -11.63
CA GLY A 476 -26.86 -12.81 -11.57
C GLY A 476 -27.35 -13.60 -10.36
N MET A 477 -28.66 -13.79 -10.30
CA MET A 477 -29.34 -14.69 -9.37
C MET A 477 -30.29 -15.59 -10.15
N THR A 478 -30.24 -16.89 -9.88
CA THR A 478 -31.06 -17.91 -10.53
C THR A 478 -32.54 -17.62 -10.25
N SER A 479 -33.37 -17.59 -11.29
CA SER A 479 -34.78 -17.16 -11.18
C SER A 479 -35.74 -18.24 -11.69
N ALA A 480 -35.44 -18.86 -12.83
CA ALA A 480 -36.19 -19.99 -13.37
C ALA A 480 -35.22 -21.00 -14.02
N GLY A 481 -35.63 -22.26 -14.14
CA GLY A 481 -34.81 -23.30 -14.76
C GLY A 481 -35.55 -24.61 -14.94
N GLY A 482 -35.01 -25.48 -15.79
CA GLY A 482 -35.53 -26.82 -16.01
C GLY A 482 -34.83 -27.55 -17.13
N THR A 483 -35.54 -28.50 -17.73
CA THR A 483 -35.17 -29.18 -18.98
C THR A 483 -36.28 -29.00 -20.01
N ASP A 484 -35.92 -28.96 -21.29
CA ASP A 484 -36.87 -28.99 -22.39
C ASP A 484 -37.32 -30.43 -22.72
N PRO A 485 -38.29 -30.63 -23.65
CA PRO A 485 -38.73 -31.96 -24.06
C PRO A 485 -37.68 -32.83 -24.77
N SER A 486 -36.51 -32.29 -25.14
CA SER A 486 -35.36 -33.04 -25.66
C SER A 486 -34.40 -33.51 -24.55
N GLY A 487 -34.60 -33.04 -23.30
CA GLY A 487 -33.70 -33.24 -22.17
C GLY A 487 -32.60 -32.18 -22.08
N THR A 488 -32.64 -31.13 -22.91
CA THR A 488 -31.66 -30.04 -22.87
C THR A 488 -31.94 -29.13 -21.67
N ALA A 489 -30.92 -28.90 -20.85
CA ALA A 489 -31.03 -28.14 -19.61
C ALA A 489 -30.95 -26.63 -19.85
N TRP A 490 -31.78 -25.86 -19.16
CA TRP A 490 -31.83 -24.40 -19.28
C TRP A 490 -32.00 -23.69 -17.93
N ALA A 491 -31.51 -22.46 -17.85
CA ALA A 491 -31.65 -21.58 -16.69
C ALA A 491 -31.76 -20.10 -17.11
N TYR A 492 -32.71 -19.38 -16.51
CA TYR A 492 -32.82 -17.93 -16.54
C TYR A 492 -32.43 -17.33 -15.19
N SER A 493 -31.74 -16.20 -15.25
CA SER A 493 -31.23 -15.50 -14.07
C SER A 493 -31.50 -14.01 -14.17
N ALA A 494 -31.93 -13.39 -13.07
CA ALA A 494 -32.05 -11.94 -12.97
C ALA A 494 -30.66 -11.30 -13.07
N ASP A 495 -30.55 -10.19 -13.82
CA ASP A 495 -29.32 -9.40 -13.90
C ASP A 495 -29.02 -8.74 -12.55
N LEU A 496 -27.85 -8.98 -11.99
CA LEU A 496 -27.54 -8.57 -10.62
C LEU A 496 -27.47 -7.04 -10.45
N VAL A 497 -26.97 -6.32 -11.45
CA VAL A 497 -26.92 -4.85 -11.40
C VAL A 497 -28.34 -4.26 -11.44
N THR A 498 -29.22 -4.79 -12.27
CA THR A 498 -30.63 -4.41 -12.35
C THR A 498 -31.39 -4.77 -11.08
N ALA A 499 -31.13 -5.94 -10.49
CA ALA A 499 -31.68 -6.37 -9.21
C ALA A 499 -31.27 -5.42 -8.07
N LEU A 500 -29.97 -5.14 -7.93
CA LEU A 500 -29.45 -4.21 -6.91
C LEU A 500 -30.03 -2.80 -7.06
N ASN A 501 -30.17 -2.29 -8.30
CA ASN A 501 -30.78 -0.98 -8.58
C ASN A 501 -32.28 -0.89 -8.25
N ALA A 502 -32.98 -2.03 -8.09
CA ALA A 502 -34.35 -2.06 -7.58
C ALA A 502 -34.42 -2.05 -6.03
N THR A 503 -33.30 -2.34 -5.35
CA THR A 503 -33.18 -2.24 -3.90
C THR A 503 -32.78 -0.83 -3.45
N ASP A 504 -33.16 -0.45 -2.24
CA ASP A 504 -32.81 0.87 -1.69
C ASP A 504 -31.40 0.88 -1.06
N GLY A 505 -30.39 0.72 -1.92
CA GLY A 505 -28.97 0.90 -1.61
C GLY A 505 -28.19 -0.32 -1.12
N TYR A 506 -28.65 -1.55 -1.40
CA TYR A 506 -27.94 -2.77 -0.98
C TYR A 506 -26.68 -3.03 -1.84
N THR A 507 -25.71 -3.74 -1.28
CA THR A 507 -24.43 -4.05 -1.94
C THR A 507 -23.97 -5.47 -1.64
N VAL A 508 -23.34 -6.15 -2.61
CA VAL A 508 -22.75 -7.49 -2.42
C VAL A 508 -21.45 -7.41 -1.61
N LYS A 509 -21.25 -8.36 -0.71
CA LYS A 509 -20.03 -8.52 0.09
C LYS A 509 -18.98 -9.21 -0.78
N ILE A 510 -17.88 -8.50 -1.06
CA ILE A 510 -16.78 -8.97 -1.88
C ILE A 510 -15.54 -9.29 -1.04
N HIS A 511 -14.79 -10.30 -1.48
CA HIS A 511 -13.48 -10.64 -0.97
C HIS A 511 -12.47 -9.57 -1.41
N LEU A 512 -11.70 -9.07 -0.44
CA LEU A 512 -10.57 -8.17 -0.68
C LEU A 512 -9.32 -8.82 -0.14
N ASN A 513 -8.25 -8.85 -0.95
CA ASN A 513 -6.98 -9.40 -0.51
C ASN A 513 -6.36 -8.57 0.63
N THR A 514 -5.74 -9.26 1.58
CA THR A 514 -5.10 -8.66 2.75
C THR A 514 -3.91 -7.78 2.31
N PRO A 515 -3.78 -6.52 2.77
CA PRO A 515 -2.70 -5.64 2.36
C PRO A 515 -1.30 -6.15 2.74
N THR A 516 -0.35 -6.01 1.81
CA THR A 516 1.09 -6.25 1.98
C THR A 516 1.87 -4.94 2.14
N LEU A 517 3.11 -5.05 2.64
CA LEU A 517 4.01 -3.92 2.90
C LEU A 517 5.30 -4.09 2.08
N ASP A 518 5.54 -3.17 1.15
CA ASP A 518 6.61 -3.32 0.14
C ASP A 518 7.87 -2.54 0.51
N THR A 519 7.72 -1.31 1.01
CA THR A 519 8.86 -0.47 1.42
C THR A 519 8.46 0.53 2.51
N PRO A 520 9.21 0.62 3.62
CA PRO A 520 10.26 -0.30 4.05
C PRO A 520 9.66 -1.69 4.36
N ALA A 521 10.47 -2.74 4.24
CA ALA A 521 10.08 -4.08 4.70
C ALA A 521 9.72 -4.07 6.20
N ASN A 522 8.85 -5.00 6.62
CA ASN A 522 8.42 -5.12 8.02
C ASN A 522 9.61 -5.29 8.98
N HIS A 523 9.53 -4.67 10.17
CA HIS A 523 10.64 -4.46 11.13
C HIS A 523 11.82 -3.62 10.62
N GLY A 524 11.71 -3.04 9.42
CA GLY A 524 12.68 -2.10 8.86
C GLY A 524 12.67 -0.72 9.52
N THR A 525 13.53 0.16 8.99
CA THR A 525 13.70 1.54 9.48
C THR A 525 13.23 2.57 8.45
N ILE A 526 12.78 3.73 8.91
CA ILE A 526 12.40 4.87 8.07
C ILE A 526 12.78 6.20 8.71
N ARG A 527 12.91 7.25 7.89
CA ARG A 527 13.08 8.63 8.38
C ARG A 527 11.75 9.25 8.83
N PRO A 528 11.75 10.23 9.75
CA PRO A 528 10.57 11.01 10.13
C PRO A 528 9.77 11.51 8.93
N GLY A 529 8.48 11.15 8.85
CA GLY A 529 7.61 11.55 7.74
C GLY A 529 7.94 10.94 6.37
N GLY A 530 8.80 9.92 6.29
CA GLY A 530 9.10 9.21 5.05
C GLY A 530 7.90 8.42 4.51
N THR A 531 7.87 8.19 3.20
CA THR A 531 6.81 7.43 2.53
C THR A 531 6.90 5.94 2.86
N ILE A 532 5.80 5.37 3.32
CA ILE A 532 5.55 3.93 3.43
C ILE A 532 4.67 3.54 2.24
N THR A 533 5.01 2.44 1.58
CA THR A 533 4.32 1.90 0.40
C THR A 533 3.89 0.46 0.64
N GLY A 534 2.66 0.14 0.26
CA GLY A 534 2.10 -1.20 0.37
C GLY A 534 1.20 -1.54 -0.82
N THR A 535 0.78 -2.80 -0.89
CA THR A 535 0.03 -3.35 -2.02
C THR A 535 -1.24 -4.08 -1.57
N VAL A 536 -2.23 -4.10 -2.44
CA VAL A 536 -3.46 -4.89 -2.35
C VAL A 536 -3.63 -5.59 -3.70
N ALA A 537 -3.15 -6.82 -3.80
CA ALA A 537 -3.15 -7.58 -5.05
C ALA A 537 -4.58 -7.76 -5.59
N GLY A 538 -4.81 -7.46 -6.87
CA GLY A 538 -6.13 -7.60 -7.51
C GLY A 538 -7.23 -6.70 -6.92
N ALA A 539 -6.87 -5.53 -6.35
CA ALA A 539 -7.82 -4.59 -5.78
C ALA A 539 -8.87 -4.12 -6.81
N PRO A 540 -10.18 -4.29 -6.55
CA PRO A 540 -11.23 -3.72 -7.40
C PRO A 540 -11.20 -2.19 -7.41
N ALA A 541 -11.74 -1.57 -8.45
CA ALA A 541 -11.83 -0.11 -8.55
C ALA A 541 -12.57 0.49 -7.33
N GLY A 542 -12.10 1.63 -6.84
CA GLY A 542 -12.65 2.30 -5.65
C GLY A 542 -12.14 1.75 -4.30
N THR A 543 -11.24 0.76 -4.29
CA THR A 543 -10.64 0.25 -3.05
C THR A 543 -9.76 1.30 -2.36
N VAL A 544 -9.80 1.34 -1.03
CA VAL A 544 -8.90 2.17 -0.20
C VAL A 544 -8.23 1.33 0.88
N ALA A 545 -6.99 1.68 1.24
CA ALA A 545 -6.28 1.08 2.36
C ALA A 545 -6.57 1.87 3.65
N VAL A 546 -7.31 1.25 4.56
CA VAL A 546 -7.60 1.77 5.90
C VAL A 546 -6.40 1.46 6.81
N ILE A 547 -5.59 2.49 7.07
CA ILE A 547 -4.42 2.40 7.93
C ILE A 547 -4.83 2.80 9.35
N THR A 548 -4.54 1.95 10.34
CA THR A 548 -4.76 2.23 11.76
C THR A 548 -3.42 2.39 12.47
N LEU A 549 -3.13 3.58 12.97
CA LEU A 549 -1.90 3.95 13.67
C LEU A 549 -2.25 4.49 15.06
N ALA A 550 -1.75 3.86 16.12
CA ALA A 550 -2.06 4.22 17.51
C ALA A 550 -3.59 4.38 17.77
N GLY A 551 -4.40 3.47 17.23
CA GLY A 551 -5.86 3.49 17.29
C GLY A 551 -6.55 4.47 16.32
N LYS A 552 -5.85 5.49 15.80
CA LYS A 552 -6.40 6.43 14.82
C LYS A 552 -6.41 5.83 13.43
N LYS A 553 -7.58 5.83 12.78
CA LYS A 553 -7.75 5.42 11.38
C LYS A 553 -7.50 6.57 10.42
N THR A 554 -6.90 6.25 9.27
CA THR A 554 -6.79 7.12 8.08
C THR A 554 -6.91 6.25 6.82
N THR A 555 -7.16 6.87 5.67
CA THR A 555 -7.34 6.16 4.38
C THR A 555 -6.31 6.60 3.36
N ALA A 556 -5.60 5.66 2.76
CA ALA A 556 -4.83 5.85 1.54
C ALA A 556 -5.63 5.33 0.33
N THR A 557 -5.56 6.03 -0.80
CA THR A 557 -6.10 5.53 -2.08
C THR A 557 -5.28 4.34 -2.56
N VAL A 558 -5.95 3.29 -3.04
CA VAL A 558 -5.30 2.22 -3.82
C VAL A 558 -5.37 2.61 -5.31
N ASP A 559 -4.25 2.49 -6.03
CA ASP A 559 -4.20 2.75 -7.47
C ASP A 559 -4.67 1.54 -8.30
N ALA A 560 -4.76 1.71 -9.63
CA ALA A 560 -5.21 0.65 -10.55
C ALA A 560 -4.25 -0.55 -10.68
N SER A 561 -3.06 -0.49 -10.07
CA SER A 561 -2.10 -1.59 -9.96
C SER A 561 -2.08 -2.21 -8.56
N GLY A 562 -2.93 -1.73 -7.63
CA GLY A 562 -3.02 -2.20 -6.26
C GLY A 562 -2.12 -1.49 -5.26
N ASN A 563 -1.36 -0.46 -5.63
CA ASN A 563 -0.43 0.22 -4.70
C ASN A 563 -1.16 1.27 -3.85
N PHE A 564 -0.75 1.43 -2.59
CA PHE A 564 -1.13 2.54 -1.72
C PHE A 564 0.09 3.13 -1.00
N THR A 565 0.01 4.40 -0.60
CA THR A 565 1.10 5.07 0.12
C THR A 565 0.58 5.93 1.28
N PHE A 566 1.36 6.05 2.35
CA PHE A 566 1.11 6.97 3.46
C PHE A 566 2.42 7.41 4.13
N ALA A 567 2.38 8.46 4.97
CA ALA A 567 3.58 8.97 5.64
C ALA A 567 3.79 8.35 7.02
N ALA A 568 5.04 8.04 7.36
CA ALA A 568 5.45 7.61 8.69
C ALA A 568 5.26 8.72 9.75
N PRO A 569 5.22 8.37 11.05
CA PRO A 569 5.28 9.35 12.13
C PRO A 569 6.52 10.26 12.04
N ARG A 570 6.44 11.44 12.65
CA ARG A 570 7.62 12.32 12.85
C ARG A 570 8.34 12.09 14.18
N SER A 571 7.69 11.40 15.12
CA SER A 571 8.29 10.96 16.38
C SER A 571 9.23 9.78 16.16
N TYR A 572 10.44 9.85 16.71
CA TYR A 572 11.41 8.75 16.72
C TYR A 572 10.94 7.57 17.58
N GLY A 573 11.40 6.36 17.24
CA GLY A 573 11.11 5.13 17.97
C GLY A 573 10.38 4.08 17.13
N SER A 574 10.09 2.93 17.74
CA SER A 574 9.27 1.88 17.12
C SER A 574 7.80 2.28 17.13
N PHE A 575 7.09 2.03 16.03
CA PHE A 575 5.64 2.16 15.95
C PHE A 575 5.02 0.95 15.23
N THR A 576 3.82 0.58 15.67
CA THR A 576 2.99 -0.43 15.02
C THR A 576 1.81 0.22 14.31
N PHE A 577 1.45 -0.34 13.16
CA PHE A 577 0.24 0.03 12.43
C PHE A 577 -0.39 -1.22 11.82
N SER A 578 -1.69 -1.16 11.54
CA SER A 578 -2.38 -2.18 10.75
C SER A 578 -2.99 -1.60 9.48
N ALA A 579 -3.16 -2.44 8.47
CA ALA A 579 -3.75 -2.08 7.18
C ALA A 579 -4.85 -3.09 6.81
N GLN A 580 -6.00 -2.57 6.35
CA GLN A 580 -7.11 -3.33 5.78
C GLN A 580 -7.51 -2.71 4.44
N ALA A 581 -7.74 -3.51 3.42
CA ALA A 581 -8.40 -3.04 2.21
C ALA A 581 -9.90 -2.86 2.49
N LYS A 582 -10.51 -1.79 1.98
CA LYS A 582 -11.94 -1.50 2.07
C LYS A 582 -12.50 -1.14 0.69
N ASN A 583 -13.65 -1.69 0.33
CA ASN A 583 -14.42 -1.31 -0.85
C ASN A 583 -15.92 -1.43 -0.52
N GLY A 584 -16.69 -0.35 -0.72
CA GLY A 584 -18.05 -0.25 -0.17
C GLY A 584 -18.04 -0.45 1.35
N PHE A 585 -18.79 -1.43 1.84
CA PHE A 585 -18.73 -1.92 3.23
C PHE A 585 -17.83 -3.16 3.43
N SER A 586 -17.36 -3.77 2.35
CA SER A 586 -16.47 -4.94 2.39
C SER A 586 -15.09 -4.58 2.94
N LEU A 587 -14.50 -5.49 3.73
CA LEU A 587 -13.20 -5.35 4.37
C LEU A 587 -12.38 -6.63 4.18
N SER A 588 -11.07 -6.49 3.96
CA SER A 588 -10.12 -7.61 4.08
C SER A 588 -9.84 -7.96 5.55
N ALA A 589 -9.13 -9.07 5.77
CA ALA A 589 -8.40 -9.26 7.02
C ALA A 589 -7.38 -8.12 7.26
N ALA A 590 -6.92 -7.95 8.51
CA ALA A 590 -5.98 -6.90 8.89
C ALA A 590 -4.54 -7.43 8.95
N SER A 591 -3.66 -6.92 8.08
CA SER A 591 -2.22 -7.06 8.29
C SER A 591 -1.75 -6.12 9.39
N SER A 592 -0.78 -6.54 10.20
CA SER A 592 -0.14 -5.70 11.22
C SER A 592 1.37 -5.66 10.99
N PHE A 593 1.96 -4.47 11.07
CA PHE A 593 3.35 -4.19 10.75
C PHE A 593 4.01 -3.35 11.84
N THR A 594 5.33 -3.50 11.97
CA THR A 594 6.18 -2.72 12.87
C THR A 594 7.28 -2.03 12.07
N LEU A 595 7.54 -0.76 12.33
CA LEU A 595 8.67 -0.02 11.74
C LEU A 595 9.31 0.88 12.79
N ALA A 596 10.60 1.19 12.63
CA ALA A 596 11.31 2.14 13.48
C ALA A 596 11.56 3.48 12.76
N VAL A 597 11.04 4.58 13.30
CA VAL A 597 11.43 5.93 12.88
C VAL A 597 12.80 6.24 13.49
N VAL A 598 13.82 6.37 12.64
CA VAL A 598 15.21 6.59 13.04
C VAL A 598 15.77 7.86 12.43
N LYS A 599 16.74 8.46 13.13
CA LYS A 599 17.59 9.52 12.57
C LYS A 599 18.51 8.94 11.49
N GLY A 600 18.77 9.71 10.44
CA GLY A 600 19.86 9.39 9.52
C GLY A 600 21.21 9.67 10.17
N THR A 601 22.26 8.95 9.80
CA THR A 601 23.64 9.22 10.27
C THR A 601 24.37 10.11 9.28
N LEU A 602 25.06 11.14 9.76
CA LEU A 602 25.83 12.05 8.90
C LEU A 602 27.07 11.34 8.30
N PRO A 603 27.49 11.70 7.06
CA PRO A 603 28.79 11.27 6.56
C PRO A 603 29.92 11.84 7.42
N ALA A 604 31.10 11.23 7.44
CA ALA A 604 32.26 11.80 8.11
C ALA A 604 32.69 13.12 7.41
N PRO A 605 33.11 14.16 8.15
CA PRO A 605 33.67 15.38 7.55
C PRO A 605 35.07 15.09 6.99
N ALA A 606 35.45 15.75 5.90
CA ALA A 606 36.81 15.63 5.35
C ALA A 606 37.70 16.78 5.83
N ILE A 607 38.91 16.46 6.30
CA ILE A 607 39.93 17.45 6.68
C ILE A 607 40.84 17.69 5.47
N THR A 608 41.00 18.95 5.03
CA THR A 608 41.72 19.28 3.79
C THR A 608 42.99 20.09 4.01
N ALA A 609 43.06 20.94 5.04
CA ALA A 609 44.28 21.66 5.41
C ALA A 609 44.48 21.71 6.95
N PRO A 610 45.68 21.41 7.48
CA PRO A 610 46.83 20.79 6.80
C PRO A 610 46.47 19.46 6.14
N ALA A 611 47.11 19.16 5.00
CA ALA A 611 46.78 17.98 4.20
C ALA A 611 47.05 16.68 4.98
N PRO A 612 46.13 15.70 5.00
CA PRO A 612 46.36 14.40 5.64
C PRO A 612 47.63 13.70 5.12
N ASN A 613 48.45 13.25 6.06
CA ASN A 613 49.80 12.68 5.87
C ASN A 613 50.83 13.63 5.20
N GLY A 614 50.48 14.90 4.99
CA GLY A 614 51.36 15.92 4.43
C GLY A 614 52.11 16.75 5.47
N SER A 615 52.73 17.83 4.98
CA SER A 615 53.43 18.83 5.79
C SER A 615 52.90 20.23 5.56
N ALA A 616 52.91 21.07 6.60
CA ALA A 616 52.59 22.50 6.54
C ALA A 616 53.65 23.34 7.25
N ALA A 617 53.83 24.61 6.86
CA ALA A 617 54.78 25.51 7.52
C ALA A 617 54.20 26.11 8.81
N ALA A 618 55.02 26.19 9.86
CA ALA A 618 54.68 26.89 11.09
C ALA A 618 54.58 28.42 10.88
N PRO A 619 53.67 29.13 11.57
CA PRO A 619 52.68 28.63 12.52
C PRO A 619 51.32 28.30 11.86
N VAL A 620 50.76 27.11 12.10
CA VAL A 620 49.42 26.76 11.58
C VAL A 620 48.35 27.32 12.52
N ARG A 621 47.47 28.19 11.99
CA ARG A 621 46.47 28.95 12.77
C ARG A 621 45.03 28.41 12.67
N ALA A 622 44.77 27.45 11.79
CA ALA A 622 43.46 26.84 11.61
C ALA A 622 43.59 25.44 11.01
N VAL A 623 42.57 24.61 11.22
CA VAL A 623 42.32 23.38 10.45
C VAL A 623 41.04 23.59 9.66
N THR A 624 41.05 23.24 8.37
CA THR A 624 39.93 23.48 7.45
C THR A 624 39.56 22.20 6.69
N GLY A 625 38.33 22.18 6.18
CA GLY A 625 37.78 20.98 5.53
C GLY A 625 36.44 21.19 4.86
N THR A 626 35.80 20.07 4.51
CA THR A 626 34.43 20.01 4.03
C THR A 626 33.56 19.09 4.90
N GLY A 627 32.25 19.32 4.89
CA GLY A 627 31.25 18.62 5.68
C GLY A 627 29.85 18.83 5.11
N THR A 628 28.84 18.44 5.87
CA THR A 628 27.43 18.67 5.52
C THR A 628 27.12 20.16 5.76
N PRO A 629 26.53 20.89 4.79
CA PRO A 629 26.17 22.30 4.99
C PRO A 629 25.37 22.52 6.27
N HIS A 630 25.71 23.58 7.01
CA HIS A 630 25.12 23.95 8.31
C HIS A 630 25.33 22.94 9.47
N ALA A 631 26.06 21.85 9.29
CA ALA A 631 26.44 20.97 10.39
C ALA A 631 27.54 21.61 11.27
N THR A 632 27.47 21.36 12.57
CA THR A 632 28.50 21.76 13.53
C THR A 632 29.63 20.73 13.49
N ILE A 633 30.81 21.19 13.10
CA ILE A 633 32.05 20.44 13.16
C ILE A 633 32.68 20.65 14.54
N THR A 634 33.02 19.55 15.23
CA THR A 634 33.85 19.54 16.43
C THR A 634 35.20 18.94 16.09
N LEU A 635 36.26 19.71 16.28
CA LEU A 635 37.65 19.27 16.18
C LEU A 635 38.21 18.98 17.57
N SER A 636 38.92 17.87 17.71
CA SER A 636 39.74 17.56 18.88
C SER A 636 41.12 17.07 18.46
N THR A 637 42.14 17.30 19.30
CA THR A 637 43.42 16.59 19.21
C THR A 637 43.41 15.33 20.07
N SER A 638 44.08 14.28 19.59
CA SER A 638 44.50 13.15 20.43
C SER A 638 46.02 13.18 20.51
N ALA A 639 46.56 13.36 21.72
CA ALA A 639 48.00 13.31 21.94
C ALA A 639 48.48 11.87 21.69
N VAL A 640 49.41 11.71 20.74
CA VAL A 640 50.03 10.42 20.45
C VAL A 640 51.41 10.38 21.14
N PRO A 641 51.56 9.69 22.28
CA PRO A 641 52.85 9.50 22.92
C PRO A 641 53.67 8.47 22.14
N ALA A 642 54.26 8.91 21.03
CA ALA A 642 55.33 8.18 20.36
C ALA A 642 56.67 8.59 20.99
N ALA A 643 57.44 7.62 21.48
CA ALA A 643 58.72 7.87 22.16
C ALA A 643 59.70 8.65 21.26
N GLY A 644 60.36 9.66 21.82
CA GLY A 644 61.23 10.58 21.09
C GLY A 644 61.11 12.01 21.61
N THR A 645 60.49 12.90 20.82
CA THR A 645 60.52 14.36 21.00
C THR A 645 59.15 15.04 20.81
N ALA A 646 58.05 14.33 21.07
CA ALA A 646 56.71 14.91 20.97
C ALA A 646 56.44 15.89 22.14
N MET A 647 56.41 17.20 21.86
CA MET A 647 55.91 18.19 22.82
C MET A 647 54.48 17.83 23.25
N ALA A 648 54.22 17.86 24.57
CA ALA A 648 52.91 17.53 25.13
C ALA A 648 51.86 18.57 24.69
N LEU A 649 51.05 18.20 23.71
CA LEU A 649 49.94 19.04 23.26
C LEU A 649 48.86 19.08 24.32
N GLY A 650 48.63 20.27 24.89
CA GLY A 650 47.39 20.58 25.58
C GLY A 650 46.20 20.31 24.66
N ALA A 651 45.07 19.89 25.22
CA ALA A 651 43.91 19.44 24.45
C ALA A 651 43.32 20.60 23.62
N ILE A 652 43.65 20.64 22.32
CA ILE A 652 43.05 21.57 21.37
C ILE A 652 41.65 21.02 21.05
N THR A 653 40.63 21.76 21.50
CA THR A 653 39.23 21.55 21.13
C THR A 653 38.70 22.83 20.50
N GLY A 654 37.87 22.69 19.47
CA GLY A 654 37.29 23.83 18.78
C GLY A 654 36.13 23.43 17.89
N THR A 655 35.23 24.37 17.62
CA THR A 655 34.04 24.15 16.81
C THR A 655 33.93 25.16 15.67
N ALA A 656 33.29 24.75 14.58
CA ALA A 656 32.90 25.62 13.47
C ALA A 656 31.63 25.07 12.82
N VAL A 657 30.77 25.95 12.30
CA VAL A 657 29.63 25.53 11.47
C VAL A 657 30.08 25.51 10.00
N ALA A 658 29.73 24.45 9.27
CA ALA A 658 29.98 24.39 7.84
C ALA A 658 29.09 25.39 7.07
N ASP A 659 29.65 26.11 6.10
CA ASP A 659 28.91 27.08 5.28
C ASP A 659 27.89 26.40 4.34
N ALA A 660 27.15 27.20 3.57
CA ALA A 660 26.17 26.69 2.59
C ALA A 660 26.80 25.81 1.48
N ASN A 661 28.12 25.88 1.29
CA ASN A 661 28.90 25.06 0.36
C ASN A 661 29.58 23.85 1.07
N GLY A 662 29.30 23.64 2.36
CA GLY A 662 29.88 22.60 3.20
C GLY A 662 31.31 22.89 3.68
N LYS A 663 31.88 24.06 3.44
CA LYS A 663 33.26 24.40 3.88
C LYS A 663 33.28 24.82 5.36
N TRP A 664 34.32 24.40 6.08
CA TRP A 664 34.51 24.77 7.48
C TRP A 664 35.98 25.11 7.80
N SER A 665 36.17 25.90 8.86
CA SER A 665 37.47 26.32 9.37
C SER A 665 37.43 26.48 10.89
N VAL A 666 38.10 25.60 11.62
CA VAL A 666 38.29 25.70 13.06
C VAL A 666 39.60 26.43 13.34
N ALA A 667 39.53 27.59 13.99
CA ALA A 667 40.71 28.33 14.43
C ALA A 667 41.45 27.59 15.55
N VAL A 668 42.77 27.69 15.57
CA VAL A 668 43.64 26.97 16.51
C VAL A 668 44.48 27.98 17.30
N SER A 669 44.33 27.96 18.62
CA SER A 669 45.02 28.85 19.56
C SER A 669 45.52 28.06 20.78
N PRO A 670 46.82 28.15 21.16
CA PRO A 670 47.89 28.80 20.41
C PRO A 670 48.11 28.12 19.05
N ALA A 671 48.65 28.88 18.09
CA ALA A 671 48.93 28.36 16.75
C ALA A 671 50.03 27.29 16.79
N LEU A 672 49.92 26.27 15.93
CA LEU A 672 50.80 25.10 15.97
C LEU A 672 52.22 25.48 15.51
N ALA A 673 53.21 25.20 16.37
CA ALA A 673 54.63 25.29 16.07
C ALA A 673 55.10 24.09 15.22
N ALA A 674 56.41 23.96 14.98
CA ALA A 674 56.95 22.74 14.37
C ALA A 674 56.70 21.52 15.29
N GLY A 675 56.31 20.39 14.70
CA GLY A 675 55.93 19.18 15.43
C GLY A 675 55.16 18.17 14.57
N ARG A 676 54.72 17.06 15.16
CA ARG A 676 53.85 16.07 14.53
C ARG A 676 52.49 16.03 15.23
N TYR A 677 51.42 16.02 14.45
CA TYR A 677 50.07 16.31 14.93
C TYR A 677 49.07 15.23 14.49
N SER A 678 48.07 14.98 15.33
CA SER A 678 46.92 14.11 15.04
C SER A 678 45.64 14.80 15.51
N VAL A 679 44.79 15.17 14.56
CA VAL A 679 43.50 15.83 14.80
C VAL A 679 42.36 14.93 14.35
N THR A 680 41.21 15.07 14.99
CA THR A 680 39.99 14.30 14.71
C THR A 680 38.82 15.26 14.59
N ALA A 681 38.06 15.17 13.50
CA ALA A 681 36.85 15.95 13.27
C ALA A 681 35.61 15.05 13.27
N LYS A 682 34.54 15.48 13.95
CA LYS A 682 33.22 14.85 13.92
C LYS A 682 32.17 15.92 13.64
N GLN A 683 31.08 15.60 12.93
CA GLN A 683 30.01 16.57 12.66
C GLN A 683 28.66 16.12 13.22
N SER A 684 27.87 17.10 13.67
CA SER A 684 26.52 16.93 14.21
C SER A 684 25.54 17.93 13.59
N LEU A 685 24.27 17.55 13.51
CA LEU A 685 23.17 18.36 12.98
C LEU A 685 21.87 17.94 13.68
N ALA A 686 20.95 18.88 13.88
CA ALA A 686 19.62 18.58 14.41
C ALA A 686 18.92 17.49 13.57
N ASP A 687 18.20 16.58 14.22
CA ASP A 687 17.50 15.44 13.59
C ASP A 687 18.36 14.39 12.86
N TRP A 688 19.69 14.45 13.00
CA TRP A 688 20.61 13.39 12.58
C TRP A 688 21.33 12.74 13.78
N ASN A 689 21.85 11.53 13.58
CA ASN A 689 22.92 10.98 14.38
C ASN A 689 24.23 11.61 13.92
N ASP A 690 25.11 11.91 14.88
CA ASP A 690 26.47 12.38 14.61
C ASP A 690 27.21 11.49 13.60
N SER A 691 28.15 12.08 12.87
CA SER A 691 29.00 11.33 11.95
C SER A 691 29.95 10.36 12.66
N GLN A 692 30.50 9.43 11.89
CA GLN A 692 31.79 8.84 12.23
C GLN A 692 32.88 9.93 12.26
N ALA A 693 33.91 9.70 13.06
CA ALA A 693 35.00 10.64 13.24
C ALA A 693 36.09 10.46 12.17
N ALA A 694 36.55 11.55 11.57
CA ALA A 694 37.64 11.56 10.58
C ALA A 694 38.94 12.04 11.23
N THR A 695 39.98 11.22 11.20
CA THR A 695 41.30 11.55 11.77
C THR A 695 42.29 11.91 10.68
N ALA A 696 42.92 13.09 10.80
CA ALA A 696 44.05 13.49 9.97
C ALA A 696 45.33 13.59 10.82
N ARG A 697 46.42 13.00 10.31
CA ARG A 697 47.77 13.19 10.84
C ARG A 697 48.54 14.10 9.89
N PHE A 698 49.38 14.98 10.41
CA PHE A 698 50.23 15.85 9.59
C PHE A 698 51.48 16.28 10.36
N THR A 699 52.50 16.72 9.62
CA THR A 699 53.69 17.34 10.20
C THR A 699 53.59 18.86 10.02
N VAL A 700 53.90 19.63 11.06
CA VAL A 700 54.22 21.04 10.90
C VAL A 700 55.73 21.16 10.91
N VAL A 701 56.30 21.67 9.81
CA VAL A 701 57.73 21.93 9.67
C VAL A 701 58.02 23.41 9.94
N PRO A 702 59.27 23.79 10.25
CA PRO A 702 59.65 25.21 10.26
C PRO A 702 59.30 25.87 8.92
N ALA A 703 58.99 27.16 8.94
CA ALA A 703 58.94 27.96 7.70
C ALA A 703 60.27 27.85 6.94
N ALA A 704 60.29 28.12 5.64
CA ALA A 704 61.55 28.19 4.90
C ALA A 704 62.43 29.33 5.46
N PRO A 705 63.77 29.15 5.55
CA PRO A 705 64.67 30.26 5.86
C PRO A 705 64.66 31.26 4.70
N ALA A 706 64.92 32.55 4.93
CA ALA A 706 65.16 33.47 3.81
C ALA A 706 66.63 33.43 3.38
N VAL A 707 66.92 33.67 2.11
CA VAL A 707 68.22 34.14 1.62
C VAL A 707 68.09 35.65 1.42
N THR A 708 68.89 36.46 2.11
CA THR A 708 68.79 37.94 2.07
C THR A 708 69.98 38.62 1.41
N ALA A 709 71.16 38.00 1.41
CA ALA A 709 72.33 38.46 0.67
C ALA A 709 73.09 37.27 0.04
N PRO A 710 73.46 37.32 -1.25
CA PRO A 710 73.01 38.26 -2.28
C PRO A 710 71.48 38.32 -2.42
N ALA A 711 70.98 39.44 -2.91
CA ALA A 711 69.58 39.55 -3.30
C ALA A 711 69.31 38.67 -4.54
N ASN A 712 68.10 38.11 -4.64
CA ASN A 712 67.77 37.23 -5.76
C ASN A 712 67.86 37.97 -7.10
N GLY A 713 68.60 37.41 -8.06
CA GLY A 713 68.90 38.01 -9.36
C GLY A 713 70.02 39.06 -9.35
N GLN A 714 70.69 39.30 -8.22
CA GLN A 714 71.77 40.29 -8.12
C GLN A 714 72.94 39.94 -9.05
N ARG A 715 73.54 40.98 -9.66
CA ARG A 715 74.68 40.84 -10.58
C ARG A 715 75.94 41.43 -9.97
N PHE A 716 77.07 40.78 -10.20
CA PHE A 716 78.40 41.18 -9.74
C PHE A 716 79.38 41.14 -10.92
N ALA A 717 80.36 42.05 -10.93
CA ALA A 717 81.55 41.88 -11.79
C ALA A 717 82.45 40.77 -11.19
N ALA A 718 83.27 40.10 -12.01
CA ALA A 718 84.17 39.02 -11.55
C ALA A 718 84.99 39.37 -10.29
N ALA A 719 85.57 40.58 -10.23
CA ALA A 719 86.36 41.06 -9.10
C ALA A 719 85.53 41.42 -7.84
N ALA A 720 84.21 41.41 -7.93
CA ALA A 720 83.27 41.75 -6.86
C ALA A 720 82.33 40.58 -6.52
N ALA A 721 82.67 39.34 -6.92
CA ALA A 721 81.89 38.15 -6.61
C ALA A 721 81.71 37.97 -5.08
N PRO A 722 80.52 37.57 -4.60
CA PRO A 722 80.22 37.53 -3.17
C PRO A 722 80.95 36.37 -2.46
N SER A 723 81.72 36.68 -1.41
CA SER A 723 82.43 35.67 -0.60
C SER A 723 81.63 35.10 0.58
N SER A 724 80.39 35.55 0.78
CA SER A 724 79.47 34.95 1.75
C SER A 724 78.01 35.12 1.36
N LEU A 725 77.20 34.11 1.70
CA LEU A 725 75.75 34.15 1.67
C LEU A 725 75.21 34.38 3.08
N SER A 726 74.08 35.07 3.24
CA SER A 726 73.40 35.22 4.53
C SER A 726 71.88 35.32 4.38
N GLY A 727 71.18 35.12 5.50
CA GLY A 727 69.73 35.10 5.51
C GLY A 727 69.11 35.06 6.90
N SER A 728 67.79 34.85 6.96
CA SER A 728 67.05 34.66 8.22
C SER A 728 66.66 33.20 8.45
N SER A 729 66.54 32.84 9.72
CA SER A 729 66.18 31.51 10.21
C SER A 729 65.26 31.63 11.42
N ALA A 730 64.56 30.54 11.74
CA ALA A 730 63.92 30.40 13.04
C ALA A 730 64.98 30.19 14.14
N ALA A 731 64.73 30.70 15.35
CA ALA A 731 65.64 30.52 16.48
C ALA A 731 65.87 29.03 16.78
N GLY A 732 67.13 28.66 17.05
CA GLY A 732 67.53 27.28 17.35
C GLY A 732 67.60 26.34 16.14
N ALA A 733 67.23 26.78 14.94
CA ALA A 733 67.31 25.94 13.74
C ALA A 733 68.75 25.71 13.26
N SER A 734 69.03 24.53 12.72
CA SER A 734 70.23 24.29 11.90
C SER A 734 69.92 24.61 10.44
N VAL A 735 70.73 25.44 9.79
CA VAL A 735 70.54 25.83 8.38
C VAL A 735 71.54 25.10 7.48
N SER A 736 71.04 24.48 6.41
CA SER A 736 71.87 23.96 5.32
C SER A 736 71.59 24.74 4.03
N VAL A 737 72.64 25.05 3.29
CA VAL A 737 72.56 25.84 2.06
C VAL A 737 73.28 25.08 0.97
N THR A 738 72.56 24.74 -0.09
CA THR A 738 73.14 24.16 -1.30
C THR A 738 73.45 25.29 -2.28
N VAL A 739 74.65 25.29 -2.83
CA VAL A 739 75.11 26.24 -3.86
C VAL A 739 75.62 25.44 -5.04
N ASP A 740 75.00 25.60 -6.21
CA ASP A 740 75.33 24.87 -7.45
C ASP A 740 75.47 23.34 -7.25
N GLY A 741 74.54 22.77 -6.47
CA GLY A 741 74.49 21.35 -6.12
C GLY A 741 75.40 20.93 -4.97
N GLN A 742 76.34 21.77 -4.52
CA GLN A 742 77.20 21.49 -3.37
C GLN A 742 76.55 21.92 -2.06
N MET A 743 76.43 21.01 -1.10
CA MET A 743 75.74 21.25 0.17
C MET A 743 76.69 21.72 1.28
N TYR A 744 76.34 22.83 1.93
CA TYR A 744 77.06 23.42 3.05
C TYR A 744 76.18 23.48 4.30
N LYS A 745 76.81 23.63 5.47
CA LYS A 745 76.16 24.01 6.74
C LYS A 745 76.46 25.49 7.01
N ALA A 746 75.43 26.30 7.25
CA ALA A 746 75.60 27.70 7.61
C ALA A 746 75.77 27.86 9.14
N GLN A 747 76.49 28.90 9.55
CA GLN A 747 76.56 29.32 10.94
C GLN A 747 75.29 30.09 11.29
N VAL A 748 74.58 29.68 12.35
CA VAL A 748 73.31 30.28 12.77
C VAL A 748 73.52 31.07 14.06
N SER A 749 73.01 32.29 14.12
CA SER A 749 73.06 33.16 15.28
C SER A 749 71.72 33.88 15.46
N GLY A 750 71.03 33.56 16.57
CA GLY A 750 69.67 34.03 16.84
C GLY A 750 68.69 33.66 15.72
N TRP A 751 68.21 34.67 15.00
CA TRP A 751 67.25 34.56 13.89
C TRP A 751 67.89 34.73 12.51
N THR A 752 69.22 34.60 12.42
CA THR A 752 70.00 34.83 11.20
C THR A 752 71.01 33.73 10.95
N TRP A 753 71.39 33.53 9.69
CA TRP A 753 72.43 32.60 9.29
C TRP A 753 73.42 33.25 8.33
N LYS A 754 74.67 32.75 8.33
CA LYS A 754 75.73 33.14 7.40
C LYS A 754 76.55 31.92 6.96
N LEU A 755 76.86 31.86 5.68
CA LEU A 755 77.79 30.91 5.08
C LEU A 755 78.91 31.71 4.40
N THR A 756 80.15 31.58 4.88
CA THR A 756 81.33 32.09 4.20
C THR A 756 81.87 31.04 3.25
N LEU A 757 82.25 31.44 2.03
CA LEU A 757 82.76 30.55 0.99
C LEU A 757 84.22 30.93 0.69
N GLY A 758 85.11 29.93 0.72
CA GLY A 758 86.56 30.13 0.64
C GLY A 758 87.15 30.36 -0.76
N ALA A 759 86.31 30.43 -1.79
CA ALA A 759 86.72 30.60 -3.18
C ALA A 759 85.80 31.61 -3.88
N SER A 760 86.37 32.41 -4.79
CA SER A 760 85.60 33.31 -5.65
C SER A 760 84.78 32.53 -6.67
N PHE A 761 83.52 32.91 -6.85
CA PHE A 761 82.65 32.34 -7.88
C PHE A 761 83.18 32.63 -9.29
N ALA A 762 83.17 31.62 -10.15
CA ALA A 762 83.49 31.76 -11.57
C ALA A 762 82.38 32.53 -12.32
N PRO A 763 82.65 33.13 -13.49
CA PRO A 763 81.61 33.76 -14.31
C PRO A 763 80.48 32.79 -14.67
N GLY A 764 79.23 33.17 -14.38
CA GLY A 764 78.06 32.31 -14.53
C GLY A 764 76.87 32.78 -13.68
N THR A 765 75.75 32.05 -13.77
CA THR A 765 74.61 32.21 -12.85
C THR A 765 74.65 31.10 -11.82
N HIS A 766 74.62 31.49 -10.54
CA HIS A 766 74.72 30.59 -9.40
C HIS A 766 73.35 30.42 -8.74
N SER A 767 73.07 29.19 -8.34
CA SER A 767 71.84 28.73 -7.72
C SER A 767 72.05 28.50 -6.23
N ILE A 768 71.13 29.01 -5.41
CA ILE A 768 71.13 28.85 -3.95
C ILE A 768 69.82 28.16 -3.54
N SER A 769 69.92 27.14 -2.69
CA SER A 769 68.77 26.45 -2.08
C SER A 769 69.02 26.27 -0.59
N ALA A 770 68.30 27.01 0.26
CA ALA A 770 68.47 27.00 1.72
C ALA A 770 67.31 26.27 2.42
N THR A 771 67.62 25.35 3.32
CA THR A 771 66.66 24.65 4.20
C THR A 771 67.05 24.84 5.66
N GLN A 772 66.08 24.74 6.57
CA GLN A 772 66.36 24.76 8.01
C GLN A 772 65.64 23.64 8.75
N THR A 773 66.28 23.12 9.80
CA THR A 773 65.80 21.96 10.56
C THR A 773 65.70 22.31 12.05
N ILE A 774 64.55 22.00 12.66
CA ILE A 774 64.33 22.02 14.13
C ILE A 774 63.81 20.63 14.52
N ASP A 775 64.37 20.03 15.56
CA ASP A 775 63.95 18.71 16.10
C ASP A 775 63.81 17.58 15.05
N GLY A 776 64.68 17.60 14.03
CA GLY A 776 64.65 16.66 12.90
C GLY A 776 63.58 16.93 11.84
N LEU A 777 62.80 18.02 11.97
CA LEU A 777 61.81 18.47 11.00
C LEU A 777 62.40 19.57 10.11
N THR A 778 62.60 19.26 8.83
CA THR A 778 63.21 20.18 7.85
C THR A 778 62.14 20.97 7.09
N SER A 779 62.38 22.26 6.89
CA SER A 779 61.53 23.17 6.13
C SER A 779 61.48 22.83 4.63
N ALA A 780 60.53 23.44 3.92
CA ALA A 780 60.69 23.63 2.47
C ALA A 780 61.98 24.43 2.17
N ALA A 781 62.53 24.24 0.97
CA ALA A 781 63.70 24.99 0.51
C ALA A 781 63.31 26.38 0.01
N ALA A 782 64.08 27.40 0.40
CA ALA A 782 64.04 28.72 -0.22
C ALA A 782 65.09 28.80 -1.33
N ALA A 783 64.64 29.05 -2.55
CA ALA A 783 65.50 29.26 -3.70
C ALA A 783 65.90 30.74 -3.83
N SER A 784 67.15 30.98 -4.23
CA SER A 784 67.67 32.29 -4.66
C SER A 784 68.73 32.08 -5.75
N SER A 785 69.13 33.15 -6.42
CA SER A 785 70.15 33.12 -7.47
C SER A 785 70.91 34.43 -7.55
N PHE A 786 72.11 34.42 -8.12
CA PHE A 786 72.86 35.62 -8.49
C PHE A 786 73.74 35.31 -9.71
N THR A 787 74.32 36.32 -10.35
CA THR A 787 75.16 36.15 -11.55
C THR A 787 76.48 36.89 -11.41
N VAL A 788 77.59 36.21 -11.69
CA VAL A 788 78.92 36.79 -11.84
C VAL A 788 79.19 37.01 -13.33
N LEU A 789 79.46 38.25 -13.71
CA LEU A 789 79.77 38.64 -15.09
C LEU A 789 81.25 38.33 -15.41
N ALA A 790 81.51 37.89 -16.64
CA ALA A 790 82.87 37.66 -17.12
C ALA A 790 83.71 38.95 -17.11
N ALA A 791 85.02 38.81 -16.89
CA ALA A 791 85.95 39.93 -17.03
C ALA A 791 86.11 40.32 -18.51
N PRO A 792 86.18 41.62 -18.85
CA PRO A 792 86.42 42.05 -20.22
C PRO A 792 87.85 41.67 -20.67
N THR A 793 87.96 41.01 -21.82
CA THR A 793 89.25 40.69 -22.44
C THR A 793 89.87 41.92 -23.10
N ALA A 794 91.18 42.13 -22.90
CA ALA A 794 91.93 43.16 -23.60
C ALA A 794 92.12 42.79 -25.09
N ALA A 795 92.09 43.80 -25.97
CA ALA A 795 92.03 43.60 -27.42
C ALA A 795 93.40 43.35 -28.08
N GLY A 796 93.40 42.63 -29.20
CA GLY A 796 94.57 42.41 -30.07
C GLY A 796 94.64 43.42 -31.23
N GLN A 797 95.87 43.80 -31.61
CA GLN A 797 96.17 44.79 -32.65
C GLN A 797 96.58 44.10 -33.97
N PRO A 798 96.18 44.60 -35.16
CA PRO A 798 96.50 43.96 -36.44
C PRO A 798 97.80 44.48 -37.08
N THR A 799 98.41 43.63 -37.92
CA THR A 799 99.44 43.95 -38.93
C THR A 799 99.06 43.33 -40.29
N ALA A 800 99.71 43.72 -41.38
CA ALA A 800 99.19 43.62 -42.75
C ALA A 800 100.26 43.09 -43.76
N PRO A 801 100.08 43.10 -45.09
CA PRO A 801 98.86 42.97 -45.93
C PRO A 801 99.01 41.94 -47.09
N ALA A 802 97.90 41.58 -47.76
CA ALA A 802 97.91 41.08 -49.16
C ALA A 802 96.55 41.35 -49.86
N ALA A 803 96.58 41.62 -51.18
CA ALA A 803 95.44 41.91 -52.08
C ALA A 803 95.89 41.65 -53.55
N PRO A 804 95.10 41.85 -54.64
CA PRO A 804 93.71 42.34 -54.75
C PRO A 804 92.77 41.63 -55.77
N ALA A 805 91.45 41.89 -55.67
CA ALA A 805 90.46 42.09 -56.77
C ALA A 805 89.10 42.46 -56.11
N ALA A 806 88.38 43.57 -56.38
CA ALA A 806 87.91 44.21 -57.63
C ALA A 806 86.80 43.40 -58.33
N GLN A 807 85.61 43.92 -58.70
CA GLN A 807 84.90 45.23 -58.56
C GLN A 807 83.37 44.94 -58.67
N GLY A 808 82.38 45.82 -58.42
CA GLY A 808 82.30 47.23 -57.97
C GLY A 808 81.12 47.42 -56.98
N SER A 809 80.80 48.59 -56.42
CA SER A 809 80.43 49.89 -57.05
C SER A 809 79.16 49.77 -57.91
N VAL A 810 78.07 50.52 -57.69
CA VAL A 810 77.99 52.00 -57.59
C VAL A 810 76.95 52.54 -56.57
N ASP A 811 76.90 53.87 -56.46
CA ASP A 811 76.17 54.71 -55.51
C ASP A 811 74.64 54.63 -55.49
N GLY A 812 74.09 54.83 -54.29
CA GLY A 812 73.32 56.04 -53.93
C GLY A 812 72.11 56.51 -54.77
N GLY A 813 70.95 56.60 -54.11
CA GLY A 813 70.03 57.73 -54.33
C GLY A 813 68.55 57.40 -54.56
N SER A 814 67.72 58.06 -53.75
CA SER A 814 66.45 58.70 -54.15
C SER A 814 65.21 57.86 -54.58
N LEU A 815 64.20 57.91 -53.71
CA LEU A 815 62.74 57.99 -54.00
C LEU A 815 62.00 56.82 -54.67
N ALA A 816 61.12 56.18 -53.87
CA ALA A 816 59.69 56.05 -54.17
C ALA A 816 58.86 55.98 -52.87
N MET A 817 57.55 56.25 -52.94
CA MET A 817 56.57 56.16 -51.83
C MET A 817 56.10 54.68 -51.64
N THR A 818 55.36 54.24 -50.60
CA THR A 818 54.27 54.85 -49.80
C THR A 818 54.11 54.20 -48.40
N GLY A 819 53.60 54.93 -47.39
CA GLY A 819 52.98 54.34 -46.18
C GLY A 819 53.06 55.17 -44.89
N ALA A 820 51.95 55.30 -44.16
CA ALA A 820 51.78 56.05 -42.90
C ALA A 820 51.03 55.15 -41.86
N SER A 821 50.98 55.36 -40.53
CA SER A 821 51.59 56.30 -39.56
C SER A 821 51.42 55.76 -38.12
N GLY A 822 52.11 56.31 -37.10
CA GLY A 822 51.91 56.01 -35.66
C GLY A 822 50.68 56.73 -35.04
N THR A 823 50.49 56.85 -33.71
CA THR A 823 51.38 56.75 -32.51
C THR A 823 50.59 56.44 -31.19
N GLY A 824 51.26 56.46 -30.00
CA GLY A 824 50.65 56.27 -28.64
C GLY A 824 49.91 57.50 -28.04
N PRO A 825 49.69 57.65 -26.70
CA PRO A 825 50.75 57.64 -25.67
C PRO A 825 50.35 57.06 -24.26
N LEU A 826 50.43 57.83 -23.14
CA LEU A 826 50.79 57.38 -21.77
C LEU A 826 49.98 57.97 -20.57
N THR A 827 50.03 57.24 -19.43
CA THR A 827 50.04 57.68 -17.99
C THR A 827 48.80 58.16 -17.18
N ALA A 828 48.69 57.56 -15.97
CA ALA A 828 48.48 58.17 -14.61
C ALA A 828 47.11 58.15 -13.85
N ALA A 829 47.24 57.80 -12.55
CA ALA A 829 46.52 58.25 -11.33
C ALA A 829 45.00 57.97 -11.05
N GLY A 830 44.76 57.06 -10.09
CA GLY A 830 43.92 57.22 -8.87
C GLY A 830 42.43 57.66 -8.93
N GLY A 831 41.52 56.85 -8.36
CA GLY A 831 40.10 57.25 -8.18
C GLY A 831 39.21 56.23 -7.45
N VAL A 832 38.88 56.53 -6.19
CA VAL A 832 38.19 55.70 -5.18
C VAL A 832 36.65 55.57 -5.38
N LEU A 833 36.07 54.44 -4.95
CA LEU A 833 34.65 54.13 -4.59
C LEU A 833 33.53 53.93 -5.65
N LEU A 834 33.00 52.69 -5.65
CA LEU A 834 31.58 52.25 -5.64
C LEU A 834 30.45 53.15 -6.19
N LEU A 835 29.63 52.59 -7.09
CA LEU A 835 28.39 51.88 -6.68
C LEU A 835 27.83 50.97 -7.79
N ALA A 836 26.78 50.18 -7.48
CA ALA A 836 26.24 49.14 -8.36
C ALA A 836 24.93 49.56 -9.07
N GLY A 837 24.68 48.97 -10.24
CA GLY A 837 23.42 49.08 -10.99
C GLY A 837 23.34 48.00 -12.08
N ALA A 838 22.50 46.98 -11.88
CA ALA A 838 22.30 45.87 -12.82
C ALA A 838 20.95 46.00 -13.55
N ALA A 839 20.58 44.95 -14.31
CA ALA A 839 19.28 44.73 -14.98
C ALA A 839 19.12 45.38 -16.38
N LEU A 840 18.54 44.74 -17.42
CA LEU A 840 18.20 43.33 -17.67
C LEU A 840 17.72 43.13 -19.14
N LEU A 841 17.36 41.87 -19.51
CA LEU A 841 16.52 41.43 -20.67
C LEU A 841 17.17 41.45 -22.08
N LEU A 842 16.67 40.68 -23.07
CA LEU A 842 16.27 39.25 -23.15
C LEU A 842 15.92 38.89 -24.63
N PHE A 843 15.93 37.60 -24.99
CA PHE A 843 15.12 36.84 -25.99
C PHE A 843 15.98 35.68 -26.55
N ARG A 844 15.70 34.37 -26.45
CA ARG A 844 14.54 33.51 -26.11
C ARG A 844 13.49 33.32 -27.22
N ARG A 845 13.30 32.09 -27.74
CA ARG A 845 12.02 31.32 -27.88
C ARG A 845 12.17 30.07 -28.79
N ARG A 846 11.21 29.12 -28.89
CA ARG A 846 9.76 29.12 -28.51
C ARG A 846 9.35 28.00 -27.53
N ASN A 847 8.81 26.89 -28.05
CA ASN A 847 8.08 25.79 -27.39
C ASN A 847 8.25 24.53 -28.31
N ALA A 848 8.06 23.26 -27.93
CA ALA A 848 7.22 22.64 -26.87
C ALA A 848 5.69 22.72 -27.17
N SER A 849 4.75 22.10 -26.45
CA SER A 849 4.75 21.31 -25.20
C SER A 849 3.39 20.57 -25.08
N HIS A 850 3.34 19.39 -24.45
CA HIS A 850 2.14 18.84 -23.80
C HIS A 850 2.49 18.17 -22.47
#